data_AF-N8Y4K0-F1
#
_entry.id   AF-N8Y4K0-F1
#
_cell.length_a   1.000
_cell.length_b   1.000
_cell.length_c   1.000
_cell.angle_alpha   90.00
_cell.angle_beta   90.00
_cell.angle_gamma   90.00
#
_symmetry.space_group_name_H-M   'P 1'
#
loop_
_entity.id
_entity.type
_entity.pdbx_description
1 polymer ?
#
loop_
_entity_poly.entity_id
_entity_poly.type
_entity_poly.pdbx_seq_one_letter_code
_entity_poly.pdbx_strand_id
1 'polypeptide(L)'
;MIPLKDIPEWWDFCVKYRYDLYAFAVECIGMKPTWQQELLFESIVFDGSRTSVASGHGCFGKGTPIMLADGTVKPVEKVKFDDSLMGADGKSKREILQLIKGKEQLYRFVLSNGLEYTFNYSHILCLTALKAGNGWLKGDKIEVPLKHWLGWTKKQRDQFGFYQLDSHGATKDLSILFWENIGLGDYYGFVLFDDPLFLSGDRVILHNTGKTSSAGVVALWHLLCFEQSIMMFTAPQIKQLKNQVWKEISLSLEKLKKGNFGWLADYVVVLTDTVYIKGFKQNWHIFGKTAPKNQPTNIAGNHGDCYMVWVDEACGVDDAILDVVLGALTHEDNRAVMTSQPASNAGMFYDTHHKLSHRVGGAWTSLTFNGEESPIVSRKTIKEMLDKYGGRDDPNYKIRVLGEFPDRLDQFLMSTKQVEACYVGECIPEDAPYGYVIAVDVGGGVGRDDSVIAVGKVWGNALWGEDARRVEIVEIPLCKNKDDINELFGIISDCMDRYSNASLVVDTNGAGTGLGQMLKSYGFHFTPVHWGGFCFTQERRKEFVNKRAQAYVSFKRAVERGYFKILTKKYATKLKEQIVKIPYSFDEQSRYKIKSKDAMRKEGIKSPDIGDVLAFMFLENVIYAEAYDSAVRVEDTPEAQEQVQKQSRFDRLKQEAKKL
;
A
#
# COMPACT_ATOMS: atom_id res chain seq x y z
N MET A 1 24.99 13.71 40.78
CA MET A 1 23.53 13.58 40.59
C MET A 1 23.15 12.27 41.26
N ILE A 2 22.15 12.28 42.13
CA ILE A 2 21.66 11.06 42.81
C ILE A 2 21.10 10.12 41.73
N PRO A 3 21.37 8.81 41.76
CA PRO A 3 20.76 7.87 40.81
C PRO A 3 19.24 7.95 40.80
N LEU A 4 18.61 7.85 39.63
CA LEU A 4 17.15 7.99 39.48
C LEU A 4 16.36 7.05 40.41
N LYS A 5 16.83 5.82 40.56
CA LYS A 5 16.21 4.79 41.41
C LYS A 5 16.25 5.08 42.91
N ASP A 6 17.14 5.97 43.34
CA ASP A 6 17.31 6.35 44.74
C ASP A 6 16.42 7.56 45.10
N ILE A 7 15.60 8.06 44.17
CA ILE A 7 14.71 9.21 44.36
C ILE A 7 13.30 8.71 44.72
N PRO A 8 12.75 9.03 45.89
CA PRO A 8 11.41 8.59 46.30
C PRO A 8 10.30 8.97 45.31
N GLU A 9 10.35 10.18 44.76
CA GLU A 9 9.38 10.69 43.79
C GLU A 9 9.37 9.88 42.48
N TRP A 10 10.47 9.20 42.15
CA TRP A 10 10.50 8.28 41.00
C TRP A 10 9.65 7.03 41.27
N TRP A 11 9.67 6.51 42.49
CA TRP A 11 8.83 5.37 42.87
C TRP A 11 7.36 5.71 42.86
N ASP A 12 6.97 6.90 43.33
CA ASP A 12 5.59 7.38 43.23
C ASP A 12 5.13 7.50 41.78
N PHE A 13 6.02 7.99 40.90
CA PHE A 13 5.78 8.02 39.46
C PHE A 13 5.60 6.61 38.88
N CYS A 14 6.47 5.66 39.23
CA CYS A 14 6.36 4.27 38.79
C CYS A 14 5.06 3.61 39.26
N VAL A 15 4.65 3.81 40.52
CA VAL A 15 3.39 3.28 41.05
C VAL A 15 2.20 3.74 40.21
N LYS A 16 2.23 5.00 39.75
CA LYS A 16 1.14 5.57 38.97
C LYS A 16 1.13 5.12 37.51
N TYR A 17 2.28 5.08 36.83
CA TYR A 17 2.32 4.96 35.37
C TYR A 17 2.93 3.67 34.83
N ARG A 18 3.59 2.86 35.67
CA ARG A 18 4.21 1.60 35.23
C ARG A 18 3.19 0.65 34.64
N TYR A 19 1.99 0.57 35.21
CA TYR A 19 0.94 -0.32 34.71
C TYR A 19 -0.24 0.44 34.08
N ASP A 20 -0.03 1.71 33.72
CA ASP A 20 -1.02 2.55 33.03
C ASP A 20 -0.33 3.38 31.92
N LEU A 21 -0.01 2.70 30.83
CA LEU A 21 0.64 3.30 29.66
C LEU A 21 -0.27 4.34 28.96
N TYR A 22 -1.60 4.18 29.04
CA TYR A 22 -2.53 5.17 28.53
C TYR A 22 -2.46 6.47 29.34
N ALA A 23 -2.52 6.39 30.67
CA ALA A 23 -2.36 7.55 31.54
C ALA A 23 -0.97 8.18 31.39
N PHE A 24 0.09 7.39 31.21
CA PHE A 24 1.41 7.93 30.87
C PHE A 24 1.37 8.76 29.58
N ALA A 25 0.78 8.21 28.51
CA ALA A 25 0.69 8.89 27.23
C ALA A 25 -0.13 10.20 27.33
N VAL A 26 -1.26 10.17 28.04
CA VAL A 26 -2.14 11.34 28.18
C VAL A 26 -1.60 12.36 29.16
N GLU A 27 -1.24 11.96 30.37
CA GLU A 27 -0.90 12.86 31.47
C GLU A 27 0.56 13.30 31.45
N CYS A 28 1.49 12.43 31.09
CA CYS A 28 2.93 12.76 31.06
C CYS A 28 3.34 13.33 29.70
N ILE A 29 2.79 12.81 28.61
CA ILE A 29 3.20 13.19 27.24
C ILE A 29 2.19 14.14 26.58
N GLY A 30 0.95 14.27 27.10
CA GLY A 30 -0.08 15.12 26.47
C GLY A 30 -0.60 14.56 25.14
N MET A 31 -0.47 13.25 24.93
CA MET A 31 -0.98 12.55 23.75
C MET A 31 -2.50 12.43 23.84
N LYS A 32 -3.18 12.40 22.69
CA LYS A 32 -4.59 11.99 22.56
C LYS A 32 -4.65 10.68 21.78
N PRO A 33 -4.55 9.51 22.45
CA PRO A 33 -4.50 8.23 21.76
C PRO A 33 -5.81 7.95 21.00
N THR A 34 -5.69 7.37 19.80
CA THR A 34 -6.83 6.75 19.12
C THR A 34 -7.19 5.42 19.79
N TRP A 35 -8.38 4.87 19.55
CA TRP A 35 -8.76 3.55 20.10
C TRP A 35 -7.79 2.43 19.66
N GLN A 36 -7.19 2.54 18.48
CA GLN A 36 -6.16 1.59 18.01
C GLN A 36 -4.86 1.72 18.83
N GLN A 37 -4.51 2.93 19.25
CA GLN A 37 -3.35 3.16 20.12
C GLN A 37 -3.63 2.74 21.56
N GLU A 38 -4.86 2.95 22.05
CA GLU A 38 -5.33 2.47 23.35
C GLU A 38 -5.23 0.95 23.45
N LEU A 39 -5.78 0.21 22.49
CA LEU A 39 -5.66 -1.27 22.44
C LEU A 39 -4.20 -1.73 22.40
N LEU A 40 -3.34 -1.02 21.68
CA LEU A 40 -1.91 -1.31 21.65
C LEU A 40 -1.25 -1.07 23.01
N PHE A 41 -1.62 0.00 23.72
CA PHE A 41 -1.07 0.29 25.04
C PHE A 41 -1.53 -0.73 26.08
N GLU A 42 -2.81 -1.06 26.11
CA GLU A 42 -3.39 -2.08 26.99
C GLU A 42 -2.76 -3.47 26.78
N SER A 43 -2.44 -3.83 25.54
CA SER A 43 -1.83 -5.13 25.25
C SER A 43 -0.36 -5.23 25.66
N ILE A 44 0.32 -4.09 25.86
CA ILE A 44 1.76 -4.02 26.20
C ILE A 44 2.00 -3.92 27.72
N VAL A 45 1.09 -3.25 28.44
CA VAL A 45 1.37 -2.66 29.75
C VAL A 45 1.75 -3.67 30.85
N PHE A 46 1.20 -4.88 30.81
CA PHE A 46 1.43 -5.91 31.84
C PHE A 46 2.74 -6.69 31.64
N ASP A 47 3.22 -7.31 32.71
CA ASP A 47 4.46 -8.10 32.73
C ASP A 47 4.34 -9.34 31.83
N GLY A 48 5.42 -9.66 31.11
CA GLY A 48 5.42 -10.82 30.22
C GLY A 48 4.67 -10.62 28.91
N SER A 49 4.17 -9.41 28.61
CA SER A 49 3.30 -9.20 27.46
C SER A 49 3.97 -9.54 26.12
N ARG A 50 3.20 -10.14 25.21
CA ARG A 50 3.60 -10.42 23.83
C ARG A 50 2.51 -9.90 22.92
N THR A 51 2.79 -8.82 22.20
CA THR A 51 1.82 -8.13 21.34
C THR A 51 2.23 -8.22 19.88
N SER A 52 1.28 -8.53 19.00
CA SER A 52 1.50 -8.47 17.55
C SER A 52 0.40 -7.64 16.86
N VAL A 53 0.74 -6.86 15.83
CA VAL A 53 -0.16 -5.91 15.15
C VAL A 53 -0.03 -5.94 13.62
N ALA A 54 -1.15 -6.03 12.90
CA ALA A 54 -1.24 -5.93 11.42
C ALA A 54 -1.95 -4.62 10.92
N SER A 55 -1.44 -3.80 9.94
CA SER A 55 -2.04 -2.46 9.52
C SER A 55 -1.64 -1.74 8.13
N GLY A 56 -2.29 -0.59 7.71
CA GLY A 56 -2.18 0.25 6.40
C GLY A 56 -1.71 1.80 6.38
N HIS A 57 -1.99 2.75 5.39
CA HIS A 57 -1.35 4.16 5.15
C HIS A 57 -2.29 5.46 4.81
N GLY A 58 -1.90 6.83 4.82
CA GLY A 58 -2.71 8.13 4.48
C GLY A 58 -2.05 9.54 3.96
N CYS A 59 -2.73 10.64 3.37
CA CYS A 59 -2.22 11.80 2.42
C CYS A 59 -2.96 13.27 2.15
N PHE A 60 -2.65 14.19 1.11
CA PHE A 60 -3.20 15.60 0.67
C PHE A 60 -3.56 15.86 -0.86
N GLY A 61 -4.12 17.01 -1.38
CA GLY A 61 -4.47 17.35 -2.82
C GLY A 61 -3.47 18.17 -3.72
N LYS A 62 -3.51 18.06 -5.08
CA LYS A 62 -2.58 18.71 -6.06
C LYS A 62 -2.49 20.25 -5.99
N GLY A 63 -1.30 20.82 -6.20
CA GLY A 63 -1.08 22.27 -6.31
C GLY A 63 -0.99 22.99 -4.97
N THR A 64 -1.28 22.30 -3.86
CA THR A 64 -1.18 22.83 -2.50
C THR A 64 0.23 23.38 -2.27
N PRO A 65 0.38 24.69 -1.94
CA PRO A 65 1.68 25.30 -1.74
C PRO A 65 2.27 24.86 -0.39
N ILE A 66 3.49 24.36 -0.40
CA ILE A 66 4.21 23.86 0.77
C ILE A 66 5.45 24.72 0.97
N MET A 67 5.62 25.27 2.17
CA MET A 67 6.80 26.07 2.50
C MET A 67 7.96 25.14 2.84
N LEU A 68 9.08 25.33 2.16
CA LEU A 68 10.34 24.70 2.49
C LEU A 68 11.03 25.44 3.64
N ALA A 69 11.94 24.75 4.32
CA ALA A 69 12.67 25.28 5.47
C ALA A 69 13.59 26.47 5.13
N ASP A 70 13.96 26.62 3.86
CA ASP A 70 14.69 27.78 3.34
C ASP A 70 13.77 28.99 3.05
N GLY A 71 12.47 28.87 3.31
CA GLY A 71 11.46 29.88 3.05
C GLY A 71 10.93 29.91 1.61
N THR A 72 11.46 29.06 0.71
CA THR A 72 10.92 28.92 -0.65
C THR A 72 9.62 28.10 -0.63
N VAL A 73 8.81 28.22 -1.67
CA VAL A 73 7.52 27.53 -1.77
C VAL A 73 7.52 26.59 -2.97
N LYS A 74 7.09 25.34 -2.75
CA LYS A 74 6.86 24.36 -3.82
C LYS A 74 5.43 23.84 -3.76
N PRO A 75 4.80 23.58 -4.91
CA PRO A 75 3.54 22.85 -4.90
C PRO A 75 3.80 21.39 -4.47
N VAL A 76 2.87 20.80 -3.71
CA VAL A 76 3.00 19.50 -3.04
C VAL A 76 3.43 18.36 -3.96
N GLU A 77 3.02 18.38 -5.24
CA GLU A 77 3.42 17.36 -6.22
C GLU A 77 4.86 17.46 -6.70
N LYS A 78 5.51 18.60 -6.46
CA LYS A 78 6.92 18.86 -6.80
C LYS A 78 7.85 18.75 -5.59
N VAL A 79 7.30 18.51 -4.41
CA VAL A 79 8.08 18.26 -3.20
C VAL A 79 8.83 16.95 -3.37
N LYS A 80 10.14 16.99 -3.16
CA LYS A 80 11.04 15.84 -3.28
C LYS A 80 11.45 15.32 -1.91
N PHE A 81 12.04 14.12 -1.88
CA PHE A 81 12.46 13.48 -0.65
C PHE A 81 13.60 14.23 0.06
N ASP A 82 14.48 14.87 -0.71
CA ASP A 82 15.59 15.72 -0.24
C ASP A 82 15.14 17.13 0.17
N ASP A 83 13.88 17.50 -0.09
CA ASP A 83 13.32 18.74 0.41
C ASP A 83 13.07 18.65 1.92
N SER A 84 13.03 19.81 2.55
CA SER A 84 12.67 19.93 3.97
C SER A 84 11.67 21.05 4.13
N LEU A 85 10.63 20.81 4.91
CA LEU A 85 9.51 21.73 5.06
C LEU A 85 9.70 22.66 6.25
N MET A 86 9.02 23.80 6.22
CA MET A 86 8.96 24.73 7.35
C MET A 86 7.95 24.23 8.39
N GLY A 87 8.37 24.17 9.65
CA GLY A 87 7.53 23.82 10.79
C GLY A 87 6.50 24.91 11.09
N ALA A 88 5.44 24.55 11.83
CA ALA A 88 4.31 25.44 12.13
C ALA A 88 4.66 26.71 12.93
N ASP A 89 5.85 26.77 13.51
CA ASP A 89 6.42 27.95 14.20
C ASP A 89 7.13 28.93 13.25
N GLY A 90 7.22 28.60 11.95
CA GLY A 90 7.89 29.41 10.93
C GLY A 90 9.41 29.50 11.10
N LYS A 91 10.01 28.61 11.90
CA LYS A 91 11.44 28.62 12.23
C LYS A 91 12.07 27.24 12.14
N SER A 92 11.36 26.22 12.60
CA SER A 92 11.87 24.85 12.68
C SER A 92 11.78 24.14 11.32
N LYS A 93 12.66 23.16 11.09
CA LYS A 93 12.70 22.35 9.87
C LYS A 93 11.96 21.02 10.08
N ARG A 94 11.26 20.54 9.06
CA ARG A 94 10.63 19.21 9.00
C ARG A 94 11.27 18.42 7.86
N GLU A 95 11.79 17.23 8.15
CA GLU A 95 12.40 16.40 7.12
C GLU A 95 11.36 15.44 6.54
N ILE A 96 11.47 15.14 5.25
CA ILE A 96 10.55 14.26 4.55
C ILE A 96 11.07 12.82 4.63
N LEU A 97 10.28 11.96 5.24
CA LEU A 97 10.55 10.53 5.40
C LEU A 97 9.99 9.69 4.26
N GLN A 98 8.95 10.19 3.58
CA GLN A 98 8.31 9.48 2.49
C GLN A 98 7.52 10.46 1.64
N LEU A 99 7.42 10.22 0.34
CA LEU A 99 6.46 10.88 -0.55
C LEU A 99 5.29 9.95 -0.86
N ILE A 100 4.08 10.51 -0.89
CA ILE A 100 2.84 9.79 -1.15
C ILE A 100 2.06 10.46 -2.27
N LYS A 101 1.37 9.67 -3.09
CA LYS A 101 0.53 10.15 -4.20
C LYS A 101 -0.63 9.17 -4.41
N GLY A 102 -1.81 9.69 -4.73
CA GLY A 102 -3.01 8.91 -5.04
C GLY A 102 -4.11 9.78 -5.66
N LYS A 103 -5.35 9.30 -5.70
CA LYS A 103 -6.54 10.07 -6.11
C LYS A 103 -7.62 9.87 -5.05
N GLU A 104 -8.34 10.93 -4.67
CA GLU A 104 -9.40 10.91 -3.65
C GLU A 104 -10.44 12.02 -3.94
N GLN A 105 -11.55 12.09 -3.18
CA GLN A 105 -12.47 13.24 -3.27
C GLN A 105 -11.74 14.41 -2.66
N LEU A 106 -11.67 15.47 -3.42
CA LEU A 106 -11.06 16.70 -2.99
C LEU A 106 -12.15 17.66 -2.53
N TYR A 107 -11.88 18.35 -1.45
CA TYR A 107 -12.73 19.38 -0.89
C TYR A 107 -11.95 20.68 -0.91
N ARG A 108 -12.48 21.66 -1.63
CA ARG A 108 -11.92 23.00 -1.67
C ARG A 108 -12.52 23.82 -0.54
N PHE A 109 -11.68 24.53 0.18
CA PHE A 109 -12.02 25.46 1.25
C PHE A 109 -11.56 26.85 0.84
N VAL A 110 -12.46 27.83 0.89
CA VAL A 110 -12.17 29.25 0.67
C VAL A 110 -12.19 29.94 2.03
N LEU A 111 -11.07 30.55 2.40
CA LEU A 111 -10.86 31.19 3.69
C LEU A 111 -11.15 32.69 3.62
N SER A 112 -11.36 33.34 4.77
CA SER A 112 -11.73 34.76 4.85
C SER A 112 -10.68 35.76 4.36
N ASN A 113 -9.45 35.30 4.12
CA ASN A 113 -8.39 36.09 3.50
C ASN A 113 -8.26 35.83 1.98
N GLY A 114 -9.18 35.08 1.38
CA GLY A 114 -9.17 34.72 -0.04
C GLY A 114 -8.30 33.53 -0.40
N LEU A 115 -7.63 32.88 0.56
CA LEU A 115 -6.85 31.67 0.29
C LEU A 115 -7.75 30.47 0.03
N GLU A 116 -7.28 29.59 -0.84
CA GLU A 116 -7.96 28.34 -1.18
C GLU A 116 -7.10 27.13 -0.86
N TYR A 117 -7.67 26.16 -0.13
CA TYR A 117 -7.00 24.90 0.15
C TYR A 117 -7.84 23.73 -0.32
N THR A 118 -7.19 22.79 -0.99
CA THR A 118 -7.84 21.59 -1.48
C THR A 118 -7.30 20.38 -0.73
N PHE A 119 -8.14 19.81 0.13
CA PHE A 119 -7.81 18.65 0.94
C PHE A 119 -8.48 17.42 0.38
N ASN A 120 -7.78 16.29 0.40
CA ASN A 120 -8.42 15.00 0.21
C ASN A 120 -9.29 14.65 1.42
N TYR A 121 -10.35 13.87 1.21
CA TYR A 121 -11.35 13.54 2.22
C TYR A 121 -10.78 12.94 3.53
N SER A 122 -9.64 12.26 3.47
CA SER A 122 -8.94 11.66 4.62
C SER A 122 -7.98 12.59 5.36
N HIS A 123 -7.91 13.88 4.99
CA HIS A 123 -6.99 14.84 5.60
C HIS A 123 -7.36 15.21 7.05
N ILE A 124 -6.38 15.59 7.87
CA ILE A 124 -6.58 16.14 9.22
C ILE A 124 -6.47 17.66 9.16
N LEU A 125 -7.57 18.37 9.44
CA LEU A 125 -7.63 19.82 9.48
C LEU A 125 -7.08 20.35 10.82
N CYS A 126 -6.24 21.37 10.76
CA CYS A 126 -5.79 22.13 11.92
C CYS A 126 -6.63 23.40 12.05
N LEU A 127 -7.48 23.47 13.07
CA LEU A 127 -8.44 24.55 13.26
C LEU A 127 -8.24 25.28 14.60
N THR A 128 -8.73 26.51 14.69
CA THR A 128 -8.77 27.39 15.86
C THR A 128 -10.23 27.75 16.17
N ALA A 129 -10.59 27.84 17.45
CA ALA A 129 -11.89 28.32 17.88
C ALA A 129 -11.99 29.84 17.67
N LEU A 130 -12.86 30.27 16.76
CA LEU A 130 -13.07 31.69 16.41
C LEU A 130 -13.83 32.45 17.50
N LYS A 131 -14.59 31.72 18.31
CA LYS A 131 -15.43 32.23 19.39
C LYS A 131 -15.54 31.20 20.51
N ALA A 132 -15.76 31.68 21.73
CA ALA A 132 -16.02 30.82 22.86
C ALA A 132 -17.38 30.11 22.74
N GLY A 133 -17.46 28.85 23.19
CA GLY A 133 -18.69 28.07 23.20
C GLY A 133 -18.45 26.57 23.31
N ASN A 134 -19.42 25.82 23.85
CA ASN A 134 -19.34 24.35 24.02
C ASN A 134 -18.06 23.87 24.74
N GLY A 135 -17.58 24.65 25.74
CA GLY A 135 -16.36 24.33 26.49
C GLY A 135 -15.05 24.82 25.86
N TRP A 136 -15.07 25.43 24.68
CA TRP A 136 -13.90 25.99 24.01
C TRP A 136 -13.77 27.49 24.26
N LEU A 137 -12.54 27.97 24.47
CA LEU A 137 -12.17 29.38 24.50
C LEU A 137 -11.74 29.85 23.10
N LYS A 138 -11.89 31.14 22.83
CA LYS A 138 -11.40 31.72 21.57
C LYS A 138 -9.88 31.55 21.49
N GLY A 139 -9.38 31.02 20.37
CA GLY A 139 -7.97 30.75 20.12
C GLY A 139 -7.53 29.32 20.46
N ASP A 140 -8.40 28.50 21.05
CA ASP A 140 -8.09 27.09 21.30
C ASP A 140 -7.93 26.33 19.97
N LYS A 141 -6.91 25.48 19.90
CA LYS A 141 -6.56 24.72 18.69
C LYS A 141 -7.12 23.30 18.76
N ILE A 142 -7.55 22.78 17.61
CA ILE A 142 -8.05 21.41 17.45
C ILE A 142 -7.59 20.84 16.11
N GLU A 143 -7.22 19.56 16.14
CA GLU A 143 -6.99 18.75 14.95
C GLU A 143 -8.21 17.86 14.73
N VAL A 144 -8.84 17.96 13.55
CA VAL A 144 -10.06 17.22 13.22
C VAL A 144 -9.96 16.62 11.82
N PRO A 145 -10.19 15.31 11.63
CA PRO A 145 -10.24 14.77 10.29
C PRO A 145 -11.39 15.40 9.48
N LEU A 146 -11.13 15.76 8.23
CA LEU A 146 -12.07 16.43 7.34
C LEU A 146 -13.41 15.69 7.26
N LYS A 147 -13.40 14.35 7.21
CA LYS A 147 -14.63 13.54 7.25
C LYS A 147 -15.51 13.79 8.48
N HIS A 148 -14.90 14.02 9.65
CA HIS A 148 -15.64 14.33 10.88
C HIS A 148 -16.15 15.78 10.88
N TRP A 149 -15.32 16.71 10.39
CA TRP A 149 -15.71 18.11 10.22
C TRP A 149 -16.90 18.27 9.26
N LEU A 150 -16.96 17.48 8.19
CA LEU A 150 -18.09 17.47 7.26
C LEU A 150 -19.41 17.01 7.91
N GLY A 151 -19.31 16.16 8.94
CA GLY A 151 -20.45 15.70 9.76
C GLY A 151 -20.88 16.69 10.86
N TRP A 152 -20.11 17.75 11.12
CA TRP A 152 -20.47 18.75 12.11
C TRP A 152 -21.71 19.55 11.70
N THR A 153 -22.46 20.01 12.69
CA THR A 153 -23.53 20.99 12.46
C THR A 153 -22.95 22.29 11.91
N LYS A 154 -23.76 23.08 11.20
CA LYS A 154 -23.33 24.41 10.73
C LYS A 154 -22.79 25.26 11.87
N LYS A 155 -23.44 25.25 13.04
CA LYS A 155 -23.01 25.99 14.23
C LYS A 155 -21.62 25.59 14.73
N GLN A 156 -21.28 24.29 14.69
CA GLN A 156 -19.95 23.78 15.02
C GLN A 156 -18.93 24.19 13.97
N ARG A 157 -19.26 24.08 12.67
CA ARG A 157 -18.35 24.53 11.59
C ARG A 157 -18.06 26.03 11.66
N ASP A 158 -19.09 26.85 11.88
CA ASP A 158 -18.97 28.30 12.02
C ASP A 158 -18.23 28.73 13.32
N GLN A 159 -17.98 27.80 14.25
CA GLN A 159 -17.20 28.07 15.45
C GLN A 159 -15.69 27.94 15.21
N PHE A 160 -15.27 27.17 14.21
CA PHE A 160 -13.86 26.85 13.99
C PHE A 160 -13.40 27.35 12.60
N GLY A 161 -12.19 27.87 12.54
CA GLY A 161 -11.55 28.30 11.30
C GLY A 161 -10.12 27.78 11.20
N PHE A 162 -9.47 27.98 10.07
CA PHE A 162 -8.03 27.74 9.97
C PHE A 162 -7.28 28.85 10.72
N TYR A 163 -5.98 28.68 10.90
CA TYR A 163 -5.12 29.73 11.41
C TYR A 163 -3.82 29.80 10.63
N GLN A 164 -3.30 31.01 10.51
CA GLN A 164 -2.13 31.36 9.73
C GLN A 164 -1.10 32.01 10.64
N LEU A 165 0.17 31.64 10.49
CA LEU A 165 1.27 32.27 11.20
C LEU A 165 1.66 33.57 10.48
N ASP A 166 1.69 34.69 11.21
CA ASP A 166 2.15 35.97 10.68
C ASP A 166 3.68 36.12 10.70
N SER A 167 4.17 37.23 10.13
CA SER A 167 5.61 37.53 10.05
C SER A 167 6.27 37.79 11.40
N HIS A 168 5.49 37.99 12.46
CA HIS A 168 5.96 38.29 13.82
C HIS A 168 5.81 37.07 14.76
N GLY A 169 5.29 35.96 14.26
CA GLY A 169 5.11 34.69 14.98
C GLY A 169 3.79 34.57 15.73
N ALA A 170 2.85 35.48 15.54
CA ALA A 170 1.49 35.35 16.08
C ALA A 170 0.57 34.62 15.10
N THR A 171 -0.48 33.97 15.62
CA THR A 171 -1.47 33.28 14.77
C THR A 171 -2.67 34.17 14.51
N LYS A 172 -3.04 34.31 13.23
CA LYS A 172 -4.25 34.96 12.77
C LYS A 172 -5.30 33.93 12.41
N ASP A 173 -6.49 34.09 12.98
CA ASP A 173 -7.64 33.22 12.70
C ASP A 173 -8.24 33.51 11.32
N LEU A 174 -8.61 32.46 10.59
CA LEU A 174 -9.19 32.50 9.26
C LEU A 174 -10.49 31.70 9.25
N SER A 175 -11.62 32.39 9.22
CA SER A 175 -12.92 31.73 9.07
C SER A 175 -13.06 31.08 7.69
N ILE A 176 -13.76 29.95 7.63
CA ILE A 176 -14.10 29.26 6.38
C ILE A 176 -15.32 29.97 5.79
N LEU A 177 -15.15 30.65 4.64
CA LEU A 177 -16.26 31.33 3.95
C LEU A 177 -17.12 30.35 3.16
N PHE A 178 -16.45 29.43 2.47
CA PHE A 178 -17.10 28.48 1.59
C PHE A 178 -16.29 27.18 1.54
N TRP A 179 -16.98 26.07 1.32
CA TRP A 179 -16.33 24.81 1.01
C TRP A 179 -17.21 24.02 0.03
N GLU A 180 -16.56 23.26 -0.84
CA GLU A 180 -17.24 22.43 -1.84
C GLU A 180 -16.49 21.12 -2.04
N ASN A 181 -17.23 20.06 -2.35
CA ASN A 181 -16.66 18.83 -2.88
C ASN A 181 -16.40 19.04 -4.37
N ILE A 182 -15.14 19.18 -4.77
CA ILE A 182 -14.74 19.49 -6.15
C ILE A 182 -14.57 18.22 -7.01
N GLY A 183 -14.99 17.06 -6.52
CA GLY A 183 -14.90 15.82 -7.26
C GLY A 183 -13.64 15.01 -6.96
N LEU A 184 -13.45 13.96 -7.75
CA LEU A 184 -12.28 13.09 -7.68
C LEU A 184 -11.08 13.83 -8.28
N GLY A 185 -9.95 13.86 -7.57
CA GLY A 185 -8.74 14.50 -8.06
C GLY A 185 -7.46 13.87 -7.51
N ASP A 186 -6.33 14.20 -8.12
CA ASP A 186 -5.01 13.76 -7.68
C ASP A 186 -4.64 14.40 -6.35
N TYR A 187 -4.03 13.58 -5.52
CA TYR A 187 -3.61 13.91 -4.19
C TYR A 187 -2.13 13.51 -4.04
N TYR A 188 -1.36 14.30 -3.31
CA TYR A 188 0.06 14.16 -3.03
C TYR A 188 0.30 14.37 -1.53
N GLY A 189 1.38 13.87 -0.98
CA GLY A 189 1.65 14.04 0.43
C GLY A 189 3.03 13.54 0.79
N PHE A 190 3.32 13.60 2.06
CA PHE A 190 4.61 13.18 2.58
C PHE A 190 4.45 12.75 4.03
N VAL A 191 5.35 11.91 4.51
CA VAL A 191 5.50 11.60 5.94
C VAL A 191 6.62 12.50 6.48
N LEU A 192 6.38 13.21 7.57
CA LEU A 192 7.33 14.14 8.18
C LEU A 192 7.97 13.51 9.40
N PHE A 193 9.25 13.83 9.55
CA PHE A 193 10.02 13.57 10.74
C PHE A 193 9.54 14.56 11.82
N ASP A 194 8.94 14.09 12.94
CA ASP A 194 8.68 14.82 14.25
C ASP A 194 7.27 15.28 14.47
N ASP A 195 7.12 16.59 14.42
CA ASP A 195 5.90 17.29 14.57
C ASP A 195 5.18 17.17 13.23
N PRO A 196 3.98 16.55 13.24
CA PRO A 196 3.19 16.40 12.04
C PRO A 196 2.75 17.75 11.48
N LEU A 197 2.90 18.84 12.24
CA LEU A 197 2.54 20.20 11.86
C LEU A 197 3.63 20.90 11.04
N PHE A 198 3.21 21.49 9.92
CA PHE A 198 4.07 22.26 9.03
C PHE A 198 3.30 23.44 8.39
N LEU A 199 4.04 24.38 7.80
CA LEU A 199 3.46 25.53 7.09
C LEU A 199 3.24 25.24 5.61
N SER A 200 2.06 25.62 5.14
CA SER A 200 1.83 25.88 3.72
C SER A 200 2.68 27.06 3.24
N GLY A 201 2.78 27.24 1.92
CA GLY A 201 3.48 28.39 1.32
C GLY A 201 2.95 29.74 1.77
N ASP A 202 1.66 29.80 2.12
CA ASP A 202 1.01 30.99 2.66
C ASP A 202 0.98 30.99 4.20
N ARG A 203 1.77 30.14 4.86
CA ARG A 203 1.90 30.08 6.33
C ARG A 203 0.64 29.63 7.08
N VAL A 204 -0.25 28.87 6.45
CA VAL A 204 -1.34 28.15 7.11
C VAL A 204 -0.80 26.82 7.68
N ILE A 205 -1.26 26.40 8.86
CA ILE A 205 -0.75 25.21 9.57
C ILE A 205 -1.52 23.93 9.14
N LEU A 206 -0.83 22.80 8.86
CA LEU A 206 -1.36 21.51 8.30
C LEU A 206 -0.72 20.22 8.95
N HIS A 207 -1.25 18.97 8.81
CA HIS A 207 -0.90 17.73 9.62
C HIS A 207 -0.52 16.38 8.87
N ASN A 208 0.08 15.34 9.54
CA ASN A 208 0.59 13.99 9.07
C ASN A 208 0.09 12.69 9.86
N THR A 209 0.45 11.40 9.57
CA THR A 209 -0.10 10.14 10.24
C THR A 209 0.77 9.45 11.35
N GLY A 210 0.20 8.66 12.30
CA GLY A 210 0.79 8.42 13.67
C GLY A 210 1.10 7.00 14.26
N LYS A 211 1.45 5.94 13.51
CA LYS A 211 1.89 4.63 14.10
C LYS A 211 3.22 4.70 14.83
N THR A 212 4.22 5.29 14.19
CA THR A 212 5.56 5.54 14.71
C THR A 212 5.54 6.28 16.05
N SER A 213 4.55 7.16 16.24
CA SER A 213 4.38 7.92 17.49
C SER A 213 4.15 7.01 18.70
N SER A 214 3.39 5.93 18.54
CA SER A 214 3.14 4.95 19.61
C SER A 214 4.41 4.21 20.04
N ALA A 215 5.29 3.87 19.08
CA ALA A 215 6.56 3.19 19.37
C ALA A 215 7.52 4.08 20.20
N GLY A 216 7.56 5.39 19.92
CA GLY A 216 8.37 6.33 20.69
C GLY A 216 7.84 6.54 22.12
N VAL A 217 6.52 6.66 22.28
CA VAL A 217 5.88 6.80 23.60
C VAL A 217 6.10 5.56 24.46
N VAL A 218 5.91 4.36 23.90
CA VAL A 218 6.17 3.09 24.60
C VAL A 218 7.63 2.98 25.00
N ALA A 219 8.57 3.37 24.13
CA ALA A 219 9.98 3.33 24.46
C ALA A 219 10.34 4.24 25.64
N LEU A 220 9.81 5.46 25.65
CA LEU A 220 10.04 6.39 26.74
C LEU A 220 9.37 5.92 28.05
N TRP A 221 8.16 5.37 27.98
CA TRP A 221 7.49 4.76 29.12
C TRP A 221 8.32 3.62 29.73
N HIS A 222 8.80 2.69 28.90
CA HIS A 222 9.58 1.55 29.37
C HIS A 222 10.89 2.02 30.01
N LEU A 223 11.56 2.99 29.39
CA LEU A 223 12.78 3.60 29.94
C LEU A 223 12.53 4.27 31.30
N LEU A 224 11.43 4.99 31.47
CA LEU A 224 11.20 5.79 32.68
C LEU A 224 10.55 5.01 33.82
N CYS A 225 9.76 3.97 33.52
CA CYS A 225 8.94 3.29 34.53
C CYS A 225 9.60 2.03 35.11
N PHE A 226 10.64 1.49 34.49
CA PHE A 226 11.29 0.23 34.88
C PHE A 226 12.77 0.46 35.17
N GLU A 227 13.21 0.09 36.37
CA GLU A 227 14.65 0.12 36.72
C GLU A 227 15.41 -0.79 35.75
N GLN A 228 16.56 -0.31 35.27
CA GLN A 228 17.41 -1.09 34.37
C GLN A 228 16.67 -1.61 33.13
N SER A 229 15.69 -0.83 32.64
CA SER A 229 14.98 -1.15 31.39
C SER A 229 15.98 -1.25 30.24
N ILE A 230 15.96 -2.37 29.54
CA ILE A 230 16.67 -2.55 28.27
C ILE A 230 15.62 -2.69 27.17
N MET A 231 15.61 -1.80 26.18
CA MET A 231 14.70 -1.91 25.03
C MET A 231 15.46 -1.95 23.70
N MET A 232 15.14 -2.94 22.88
CA MET A 232 15.73 -3.10 21.55
C MET A 232 14.69 -2.90 20.44
N PHE A 233 15.01 -2.05 19.47
CA PHE A 233 14.31 -2.00 18.19
C PHE A 233 15.03 -2.85 17.13
N THR A 234 14.27 -3.57 16.31
CA THR A 234 14.79 -4.26 15.12
C THR A 234 13.78 -4.22 13.97
N ALA A 235 14.30 -4.25 12.73
CA ALA A 235 13.54 -4.24 11.49
C ALA A 235 14.46 -4.62 10.32
N PRO A 236 13.93 -4.99 9.14
CA PRO A 236 14.73 -5.18 7.93
C PRO A 236 15.54 -3.93 7.58
N GLN A 237 14.96 -2.74 7.80
CA GLN A 237 15.61 -1.44 7.58
C GLN A 237 15.76 -0.62 8.87
N ILE A 238 16.57 -1.12 9.83
CA ILE A 238 16.70 -0.52 11.17
C ILE A 238 17.12 0.97 11.17
N LYS A 239 17.92 1.43 10.20
CA LYS A 239 18.34 2.84 10.14
C LYS A 239 17.14 3.78 10.00
N GLN A 240 16.17 3.39 9.17
CA GLN A 240 14.95 4.16 8.96
C GLN A 240 14.09 4.17 10.23
N LEU A 241 13.83 2.99 10.80
CA LEU A 241 13.05 2.86 12.03
C LEU A 241 13.66 3.68 13.17
N LYS A 242 14.97 3.53 13.41
CA LYS A 242 15.68 4.21 14.50
C LYS A 242 15.53 5.72 14.38
N ASN A 243 15.72 6.28 13.19
CA ASN A 243 15.53 7.71 12.97
C ASN A 243 14.12 8.13 13.42
N GLN A 244 13.10 7.46 12.89
CA GLN A 244 11.70 7.80 13.16
C GLN A 244 11.35 7.70 14.65
N VAL A 245 11.73 6.61 15.32
CA VAL A 245 11.44 6.37 16.73
C VAL A 245 12.21 7.31 17.66
N TRP A 246 13.51 7.56 17.40
CA TRP A 246 14.32 8.45 18.24
C TRP A 246 13.75 9.86 18.27
N LYS A 247 13.12 10.26 17.18
CA LYS A 247 12.45 11.55 17.10
C LYS A 247 11.21 11.63 17.97
N GLU A 248 10.34 10.62 17.87
CA GLU A 248 9.16 10.51 18.73
C GLU A 248 9.54 10.42 20.22
N ILE A 249 10.64 9.74 20.55
CA ILE A 249 11.21 9.75 21.91
C ILE A 249 11.61 11.17 22.31
N SER A 250 12.31 11.90 21.43
CA SER A 250 12.77 13.27 21.70
C SER A 250 11.61 14.23 21.91
N LEU A 251 10.56 14.16 21.07
CA LEU A 251 9.33 14.94 21.25
C LEU A 251 8.61 14.60 22.54
N SER A 252 8.48 13.31 22.84
CA SER A 252 7.83 12.85 24.05
C SER A 252 8.59 13.36 25.28
N LEU A 253 9.93 13.35 25.21
CA LEU A 253 10.80 13.89 26.26
C LEU A 253 10.65 15.41 26.41
N GLU A 254 10.53 16.16 25.32
CA GLU A 254 10.27 17.60 25.37
C GLU A 254 8.90 17.94 25.98
N LYS A 255 7.87 17.15 25.65
CA LYS A 255 6.54 17.30 26.24
C LYS A 255 6.57 16.97 27.73
N LEU A 256 7.23 15.87 28.11
CA LEU A 256 7.46 15.49 29.51
C LEU A 256 8.15 16.62 30.27
N LYS A 257 9.21 17.22 29.68
CA LYS A 257 9.97 18.33 30.26
C LYS A 257 9.12 19.55 30.58
N LYS A 258 8.07 19.81 29.79
CA LYS A 258 7.14 20.94 29.99
C LYS A 258 6.04 20.63 31.02
N GLY A 259 5.84 19.37 31.38
CA GLY A 259 4.82 18.93 32.33
C GLY A 259 5.32 18.82 33.77
N ASN A 260 4.44 18.31 34.63
CA ASN A 260 4.70 18.16 36.08
C ASN A 260 5.85 17.18 36.41
N PHE A 261 6.21 16.31 35.46
CA PHE A 261 7.28 15.32 35.60
C PHE A 261 8.56 15.71 34.85
N GLY A 262 8.72 17.01 34.54
CA GLY A 262 9.83 17.47 33.71
C GLY A 262 11.23 17.19 34.27
N TRP A 263 11.35 17.00 35.59
CA TRP A 263 12.59 16.61 36.25
C TRP A 263 13.11 15.23 35.81
N LEU A 264 12.24 14.32 35.37
CA LEU A 264 12.64 13.02 34.81
C LEU A 264 13.44 13.18 33.52
N ALA A 265 13.10 14.20 32.72
CA ALA A 265 13.78 14.45 31.45
C ALA A 265 15.26 14.77 31.64
N ASP A 266 15.64 15.33 32.78
CA ASP A 266 17.04 15.64 33.12
C ASP A 266 17.86 14.37 33.40
N TYR A 267 17.24 13.21 33.59
CA TYR A 267 17.92 11.92 33.74
C TYR A 267 18.10 11.19 32.41
N VAL A 268 17.41 11.59 31.35
CA VAL A 268 17.47 10.92 30.04
C VAL A 268 18.56 11.55 29.18
N VAL A 269 19.39 10.71 28.56
CA VAL A 269 20.37 11.12 27.56
C VAL A 269 20.02 10.48 26.22
N VAL A 270 19.74 11.31 25.22
CA VAL A 270 19.48 10.88 23.85
C VAL A 270 20.76 11.02 23.03
N LEU A 271 21.27 9.91 22.49
CA LEU A 271 22.36 9.87 21.51
C LEU A 271 21.87 9.24 20.19
N THR A 272 22.66 9.38 19.13
CA THR A 272 22.34 8.89 17.79
C THR A 272 21.98 7.40 17.73
N ASP A 273 22.62 6.57 18.55
CA ASP A 273 22.45 5.11 18.54
C ASP A 273 21.78 4.55 19.79
N THR A 274 21.63 5.36 20.83
CA THR A 274 21.08 4.90 22.12
C THR A 274 20.43 6.02 22.90
N VAL A 275 19.40 5.70 23.67
CA VAL A 275 18.81 6.59 24.67
C VAL A 275 18.94 5.92 26.03
N TYR A 276 19.42 6.59 27.07
CA TYR A 276 19.72 5.94 28.35
C TYR A 276 19.53 6.84 29.57
N ILE A 277 19.44 6.23 30.75
CA ILE A 277 19.41 6.95 32.03
C ILE A 277 20.84 7.30 32.49
N LYS A 278 21.09 8.55 32.88
CA LYS A 278 22.39 9.04 33.35
C LYS A 278 22.98 8.13 34.43
N GLY A 279 24.24 7.72 34.23
CA GLY A 279 24.93 6.78 35.12
C GLY A 279 24.72 5.31 34.80
N PHE A 280 23.77 4.95 33.92
CA PHE A 280 23.35 3.57 33.65
C PHE A 280 23.36 3.22 32.16
N LYS A 281 24.25 3.83 31.37
CA LYS A 281 24.31 3.65 29.90
C LYS A 281 24.36 2.17 29.45
N GLN A 282 24.99 1.30 30.24
CA GLN A 282 25.21 -0.10 29.86
C GLN A 282 24.00 -1.02 30.17
N ASN A 283 23.11 -0.63 31.08
CA ASN A 283 22.06 -1.50 31.61
C ASN A 283 20.69 -0.82 31.76
N TRP A 284 20.53 0.45 31.37
CA TRP A 284 19.25 1.15 31.39
C TRP A 284 19.10 2.04 30.15
N HIS A 285 18.74 1.41 29.03
CA HIS A 285 18.85 2.03 27.71
C HIS A 285 17.92 1.45 26.63
N ILE A 286 17.69 2.26 25.60
CA ILE A 286 17.03 1.93 24.34
C ILE A 286 18.10 1.93 23.25
N PHE A 287 18.06 0.97 22.32
CA PHE A 287 18.98 0.89 21.19
C PHE A 287 18.34 0.17 19.99
N GLY A 288 18.96 0.26 18.81
CA GLY A 288 18.53 -0.45 17.61
C GLY A 288 19.60 -1.45 17.14
N LYS A 289 19.20 -2.67 16.79
CA LYS A 289 20.08 -3.67 16.14
C LYS A 289 19.50 -4.13 14.80
N THR A 290 20.35 -4.22 13.80
CA THR A 290 20.00 -4.77 12.48
C THR A 290 19.75 -6.28 12.59
N ALA A 291 18.82 -6.78 11.78
CA ALA A 291 18.54 -8.18 11.57
C ALA A 291 19.12 -8.68 10.21
N PRO A 292 20.46 -8.82 10.04
CA PRO A 292 21.01 -9.34 8.80
C PRO A 292 20.77 -10.86 8.69
N LYS A 293 20.07 -11.28 7.63
CA LYS A 293 19.74 -12.70 7.33
C LYS A 293 20.89 -13.69 7.49
N ASN A 294 22.10 -13.24 7.20
CA ASN A 294 23.26 -14.12 7.08
C ASN A 294 24.00 -14.33 8.42
N GLN A 295 23.65 -13.59 9.49
CA GLN A 295 24.33 -13.65 10.79
C GLN A 295 23.35 -13.48 11.98
N PRO A 296 22.44 -14.44 12.22
CA PRO A 296 21.42 -14.33 13.28
C PRO A 296 21.99 -14.19 14.69
N THR A 297 23.18 -14.75 14.95
CA THR A 297 23.85 -14.71 16.27
C THR A 297 24.24 -13.30 16.72
N ASN A 298 24.37 -12.33 15.81
CA ASN A 298 24.78 -10.96 16.17
C ASN A 298 23.73 -10.21 17.00
N ILE A 299 22.47 -10.64 16.96
CA ILE A 299 21.41 -10.03 17.75
C ILE A 299 21.27 -10.67 19.13
N ALA A 300 21.92 -11.82 19.37
CA ALA A 300 21.89 -12.55 20.63
C ALA A 300 22.58 -11.78 21.78
N GLY A 301 22.34 -12.24 23.01
CA GLY A 301 23.04 -11.78 24.21
C GLY A 301 22.43 -10.56 24.91
N ASN A 302 21.35 -9.98 24.39
CA ASN A 302 20.61 -8.94 25.12
C ASN A 302 19.70 -9.64 26.14
N HIS A 303 19.88 -9.37 27.42
CA HIS A 303 19.09 -9.93 28.51
C HIS A 303 19.06 -8.92 29.65
N GLY A 304 18.03 -9.02 30.48
CA GLY A 304 17.81 -8.18 31.64
C GLY A 304 16.45 -8.54 32.24
N ASP A 305 16.23 -8.14 33.48
CA ASP A 305 14.99 -8.44 34.20
C ASP A 305 13.82 -7.68 33.58
N CYS A 306 14.06 -6.43 33.15
CA CYS A 306 13.12 -5.58 32.42
C CYS A 306 13.56 -5.41 30.96
N TYR A 307 13.50 -6.47 30.16
CA TYR A 307 13.88 -6.43 28.73
C TYR A 307 12.66 -6.38 27.80
N MET A 308 12.64 -5.42 26.87
CA MET A 308 11.61 -5.28 25.85
C MET A 308 12.21 -5.32 24.44
N VAL A 309 11.56 -6.05 23.52
CA VAL A 309 11.87 -5.98 22.09
C VAL A 309 10.71 -5.47 21.27
N TRP A 310 10.99 -4.58 20.32
CA TRP A 310 10.05 -4.13 19.29
C TRP A 310 10.59 -4.46 17.90
N VAL A 311 9.87 -5.32 17.18
CA VAL A 311 10.16 -5.72 15.80
C VAL A 311 9.18 -5.01 14.87
N ASP A 312 9.66 -4.05 14.07
CA ASP A 312 8.85 -3.44 13.01
C ASP A 312 9.07 -4.12 11.65
N GLU A 313 8.08 -4.05 10.76
CA GLU A 313 8.03 -4.80 9.51
C GLU A 313 8.33 -6.30 9.68
N ALA A 314 7.81 -6.90 10.75
CA ALA A 314 8.23 -8.22 11.21
C ALA A 314 8.03 -9.37 10.21
N CYS A 315 7.07 -9.28 9.28
CA CYS A 315 6.89 -10.25 8.19
C CYS A 315 8.10 -10.31 7.21
N GLY A 316 8.94 -9.27 7.18
CA GLY A 316 10.16 -9.22 6.39
C GLY A 316 11.44 -9.60 7.17
N VAL A 317 11.32 -9.97 8.45
CA VAL A 317 12.44 -10.42 9.29
C VAL A 317 12.52 -11.95 9.23
N ASP A 318 13.74 -12.48 9.13
CA ASP A 318 13.99 -13.92 9.06
C ASP A 318 13.63 -14.63 10.38
N ASP A 319 12.96 -15.78 10.30
CA ASP A 319 12.51 -16.52 11.49
C ASP A 319 13.68 -16.93 12.40
N ALA A 320 14.87 -17.25 11.84
CA ALA A 320 16.03 -17.58 12.66
C ALA A 320 16.50 -16.39 13.52
N ILE A 321 16.26 -15.16 13.05
CA ILE A 321 16.54 -13.95 13.82
C ILE A 321 15.47 -13.76 14.89
N LEU A 322 14.20 -13.96 14.55
CA LEU A 322 13.09 -13.84 15.49
C LEU A 322 13.21 -14.87 16.62
N ASP A 323 13.61 -16.10 16.33
CA ASP A 323 13.86 -17.15 17.32
C ASP A 323 14.94 -16.74 18.32
N VAL A 324 16.05 -16.15 17.85
CA VAL A 324 17.12 -15.65 18.72
C VAL A 324 16.64 -14.47 19.58
N VAL A 325 15.91 -13.53 18.98
CA VAL A 325 15.41 -12.34 19.67
C VAL A 325 14.38 -12.69 20.73
N LEU A 326 13.41 -13.55 20.39
CA LEU A 326 12.33 -13.95 21.29
C LEU A 326 12.83 -14.94 22.34
N GLY A 327 13.80 -15.79 22.01
CA GLY A 327 14.45 -16.71 22.96
C GLY A 327 15.21 -16.00 24.08
N ALA A 328 15.57 -14.72 23.90
CA ALA A 328 16.18 -13.90 24.94
C ALA A 328 15.19 -13.40 26.01
N LEU A 329 13.88 -13.60 25.81
CA LEU A 329 12.83 -13.13 26.73
C LEU A 329 12.61 -14.14 27.87
N THR A 330 13.60 -14.28 28.76
CA THR A 330 13.62 -15.32 29.80
C THR A 330 13.05 -14.91 31.17
N HIS A 331 13.01 -13.61 31.48
CA HIS A 331 12.44 -13.09 32.73
C HIS A 331 10.92 -12.88 32.58
N GLU A 332 10.18 -12.99 33.69
CA GLU A 332 8.71 -12.87 33.69
C GLU A 332 8.23 -11.48 33.24
N ASP A 333 9.01 -10.43 33.50
CA ASP A 333 8.70 -9.06 33.09
C ASP A 333 9.10 -8.72 31.64
N ASN A 334 9.77 -9.64 30.93
CA ASN A 334 10.23 -9.35 29.57
C ASN A 334 9.04 -9.18 28.62
N ARG A 335 9.13 -8.24 27.67
CA ARG A 335 8.01 -7.85 26.77
C ARG A 335 8.42 -7.96 25.31
N ALA A 336 7.45 -8.23 24.42
CA ALA A 336 7.67 -8.20 22.98
C ALA A 336 6.54 -7.51 22.24
N VAL A 337 6.90 -6.74 21.21
CA VAL A 337 5.96 -6.15 20.25
C VAL A 337 6.43 -6.47 18.83
N MET A 338 5.51 -6.93 17.97
CA MET A 338 5.76 -7.11 16.54
C MET A 338 4.72 -6.34 15.74
N THR A 339 5.16 -5.47 14.84
CA THR A 339 4.28 -4.71 13.93
C THR A 339 4.61 -5.05 12.48
N SER A 340 3.62 -5.31 11.63
CA SER A 340 3.87 -5.57 10.21
C SER A 340 2.63 -5.43 9.31
N GLN A 341 2.86 -5.57 8.01
CA GLN A 341 1.81 -5.94 7.07
C GLN A 341 1.76 -7.47 6.99
N PRO A 342 0.58 -8.12 7.03
CA PRO A 342 0.43 -9.58 7.13
C PRO A 342 0.60 -10.28 5.77
N ALA A 343 1.76 -10.10 5.14
CA ALA A 343 2.03 -10.53 3.76
C ALA A 343 2.15 -12.05 3.57
N SER A 344 2.57 -12.76 4.62
CA SER A 344 2.91 -14.17 4.60
C SER A 344 1.99 -14.97 5.51
N ASN A 345 1.47 -16.09 5.01
CA ASN A 345 0.66 -17.03 5.80
C ASN A 345 1.53 -18.09 6.54
N ALA A 346 2.81 -17.79 6.72
CA ALA A 346 3.79 -18.66 7.33
C ALA A 346 4.89 -17.81 7.97
N GLY A 347 5.62 -18.41 8.91
CA GLY A 347 6.68 -17.79 9.69
C GLY A 347 6.20 -17.22 11.01
N MET A 348 7.13 -16.72 11.81
CA MET A 348 6.88 -16.37 13.22
C MET A 348 5.78 -15.31 13.36
N PHE A 349 5.79 -14.23 12.55
CA PHE A 349 4.74 -13.20 12.62
C PHE A 349 3.33 -13.73 12.27
N TYR A 350 3.24 -14.73 11.38
CA TYR A 350 1.97 -15.41 11.12
C TYR A 350 1.55 -16.25 12.33
N ASP A 351 2.50 -17.01 12.91
CA ASP A 351 2.24 -17.86 14.06
C ASP A 351 1.81 -17.05 15.30
N THR A 352 2.34 -15.84 15.52
CA THR A 352 1.86 -14.95 16.61
C THR A 352 0.39 -14.53 16.47
N HIS A 353 -0.18 -14.57 15.26
CA HIS A 353 -1.60 -14.30 15.02
C HIS A 353 -2.47 -15.57 14.99
N HIS A 354 -1.85 -16.74 14.97
CA HIS A 354 -2.49 -18.05 14.84
C HIS A 354 -2.05 -18.96 15.98
N LYS A 355 -1.09 -19.87 15.74
CA LYS A 355 -0.70 -20.95 16.66
C LYS A 355 -0.21 -20.48 18.03
N LEU A 356 0.43 -19.31 18.09
CA LEU A 356 0.98 -18.74 19.32
C LEU A 356 0.05 -17.69 19.94
N SER A 357 -1.12 -17.45 19.36
CA SER A 357 -2.10 -16.48 19.86
C SER A 357 -2.80 -16.97 21.13
N HIS A 358 -3.14 -16.06 22.04
CA HIS A 358 -3.99 -16.33 23.21
C HIS A 358 -5.33 -16.97 22.82
N ARG A 359 -5.84 -16.69 21.62
CA ARG A 359 -7.10 -17.29 21.10
C ARG A 359 -7.07 -18.82 21.05
N VAL A 360 -5.89 -19.42 20.98
CA VAL A 360 -5.69 -20.89 20.94
C VAL A 360 -4.83 -21.39 22.10
N GLY A 361 -4.71 -20.60 23.18
CA GLY A 361 -3.92 -20.96 24.36
C GLY A 361 -2.44 -20.63 24.27
N GLY A 362 -2.00 -19.90 23.23
CA GLY A 362 -0.65 -19.34 23.17
C GLY A 362 -0.47 -18.09 24.03
N ALA A 363 0.68 -17.43 23.89
CA ALA A 363 1.08 -16.30 24.73
C ALA A 363 0.91 -14.91 24.07
N TRP A 364 0.53 -14.84 22.79
CA TRP A 364 0.48 -13.58 22.04
C TRP A 364 -0.91 -12.97 21.99
N THR A 365 -1.01 -11.70 22.39
CA THR A 365 -2.13 -10.82 22.06
C THR A 365 -1.98 -10.36 20.61
N SER A 366 -2.87 -10.84 19.74
CA SER A 366 -2.79 -10.59 18.29
C SER A 366 -3.86 -9.60 17.84
N LEU A 367 -3.44 -8.37 17.58
CA LEU A 367 -4.26 -7.24 17.15
C LEU A 367 -4.27 -7.11 15.63
N THR A 368 -5.46 -6.89 15.06
CA THR A 368 -5.63 -6.62 13.63
C THR A 368 -6.22 -5.23 13.48
N PHE A 369 -5.47 -4.30 12.90
CA PHE A 369 -5.93 -2.94 12.68
C PHE A 369 -6.47 -2.82 11.26
N ASN A 370 -7.77 -3.11 11.16
CA ASN A 370 -8.53 -2.94 9.94
C ASN A 370 -8.66 -1.45 9.58
N GLY A 371 -8.20 -1.11 8.37
CA GLY A 371 -8.35 0.21 7.78
C GLY A 371 -9.82 0.59 7.59
N GLU A 372 -10.75 -0.33 7.35
CA GLU A 372 -12.18 -0.01 7.24
C GLU A 372 -12.80 0.49 8.55
N GLU A 373 -12.29 -0.03 9.67
CA GLU A 373 -12.74 0.29 11.03
C GLU A 373 -11.96 1.44 11.64
N SER A 374 -10.80 1.78 11.05
CA SER A 374 -9.91 2.80 11.55
C SER A 374 -10.59 4.18 11.53
N PRO A 375 -10.54 4.92 12.66
CA PRO A 375 -11.22 6.21 12.78
C PRO A 375 -10.54 7.28 11.91
N ILE A 376 -9.36 6.99 11.37
CA ILE A 376 -8.57 7.88 10.52
C ILE A 376 -8.60 7.50 9.02
N VAL A 377 -9.19 6.35 8.64
CA VAL A 377 -9.31 5.93 7.24
C VAL A 377 -10.73 6.22 6.75
N SER A 378 -10.87 6.72 5.52
CA SER A 378 -12.18 7.13 5.01
C SER A 378 -12.89 6.02 4.23
N ARG A 379 -14.23 5.99 4.27
CA ARG A 379 -15.05 5.08 3.44
C ARG A 379 -14.78 5.21 1.94
N LYS A 380 -14.27 6.36 1.50
CA LYS A 380 -13.88 6.57 0.10
C LYS A 380 -12.57 5.87 -0.24
N THR A 381 -11.55 6.01 0.61
CA THR A 381 -10.30 5.26 0.47
C THR A 381 -10.57 3.75 0.44
N ILE A 382 -11.48 3.28 1.28
CA ILE A 382 -11.98 1.90 1.25
C ILE A 382 -12.55 1.54 -0.12
N LYS A 383 -13.45 2.37 -0.68
CA LYS A 383 -14.00 2.17 -2.03
C LYS A 383 -12.96 2.20 -3.14
N GLU A 384 -12.02 3.16 -3.12
CA GLU A 384 -10.95 3.25 -4.12
C GLU A 384 -10.01 2.06 -4.05
N MET A 385 -9.70 1.57 -2.85
CA MET A 385 -8.92 0.34 -2.70
C MET A 385 -9.72 -0.88 -3.18
N LEU A 386 -11.05 -0.91 -3.02
CA LEU A 386 -11.90 -1.97 -3.57
C LEU A 386 -11.84 -1.96 -5.10
N ASP A 387 -12.00 -0.78 -5.69
CA ASP A 387 -11.94 -0.58 -7.14
C ASP A 387 -10.53 -0.86 -7.69
N LYS A 388 -9.48 -0.47 -6.95
CA LYS A 388 -8.08 -0.69 -7.33
C LYS A 388 -7.71 -2.16 -7.29
N TYR A 389 -8.00 -2.84 -6.18
CA TYR A 389 -7.56 -4.21 -5.95
C TYR A 389 -8.53 -5.26 -6.53
N GLY A 390 -9.77 -4.88 -6.84
CA GLY A 390 -10.77 -5.79 -7.42
C GLY A 390 -11.70 -6.44 -6.41
N GLY A 391 -11.82 -5.88 -5.20
CA GLY A 391 -12.72 -6.34 -4.14
C GLY A 391 -12.02 -6.60 -2.80
N ARG A 392 -12.81 -6.92 -1.77
CA ARG A 392 -12.32 -7.22 -0.40
C ARG A 392 -11.47 -8.50 -0.35
N ASP A 393 -11.76 -9.44 -1.26
CA ASP A 393 -11.09 -10.73 -1.33
C ASP A 393 -9.73 -10.68 -2.03
N ASP A 394 -9.37 -9.57 -2.69
CA ASP A 394 -8.03 -9.45 -3.30
C ASP A 394 -6.96 -9.45 -2.21
N PRO A 395 -5.91 -10.28 -2.33
CA PRO A 395 -4.86 -10.35 -1.32
C PRO A 395 -4.21 -9.00 -0.97
N ASN A 396 -4.01 -8.09 -1.93
CA ASN A 396 -3.45 -6.78 -1.62
C ASN A 396 -4.42 -5.93 -0.79
N TYR A 397 -5.73 -6.11 -0.96
CA TYR A 397 -6.75 -5.47 -0.12
C TYR A 397 -6.70 -6.01 1.30
N LYS A 398 -6.73 -7.35 1.47
CA LYS A 398 -6.58 -8.02 2.76
C LYS A 398 -5.34 -7.54 3.52
N ILE A 399 -4.17 -7.58 2.86
CA ILE A 399 -2.89 -7.20 3.49
C ILE A 399 -2.83 -5.71 3.83
N ARG A 400 -3.15 -4.83 2.88
CA ARG A 400 -2.82 -3.39 2.97
C ARG A 400 -3.92 -2.55 3.57
N VAL A 401 -5.16 -3.05 3.55
CA VAL A 401 -6.35 -2.36 4.05
C VAL A 401 -6.87 -3.05 5.29
N LEU A 402 -7.23 -4.33 5.19
CA LEU A 402 -7.86 -5.05 6.31
C LEU A 402 -6.87 -5.43 7.43
N GLY A 403 -5.57 -5.49 7.11
CA GLY A 403 -4.60 -6.05 8.06
C GLY A 403 -4.81 -7.55 8.25
N GLU A 404 -5.35 -8.24 7.26
CA GLU A 404 -5.62 -9.68 7.27
C GLU A 404 -4.57 -10.46 6.48
N PHE A 405 -4.24 -11.65 6.97
CA PHE A 405 -3.45 -12.61 6.24
C PHE A 405 -4.27 -13.17 5.07
N PRO A 406 -3.76 -13.16 3.83
CA PRO A 406 -4.51 -13.70 2.70
C PRO A 406 -4.57 -15.22 2.77
N ASP A 407 -5.76 -15.79 2.56
CA ASP A 407 -5.99 -17.23 2.46
C ASP A 407 -5.21 -17.79 1.25
N ARG A 408 -4.23 -18.66 1.47
CA ARG A 408 -3.55 -19.40 0.40
C ARG A 408 -4.27 -20.70 0.06
N LEU A 409 -5.59 -20.66 -0.12
CA LEU A 409 -6.32 -21.86 -0.56
C LEU A 409 -5.90 -22.27 -1.99
N ASP A 410 -5.47 -21.31 -2.83
CA ASP A 410 -4.97 -21.57 -4.17
C ASP A 410 -3.51 -21.09 -4.32
N GLN A 411 -2.58 -22.02 -4.61
CA GLN A 411 -1.21 -21.69 -5.06
C GLN A 411 -1.20 -21.04 -6.46
N PHE A 412 -2.35 -21.03 -7.13
CA PHE A 412 -2.52 -20.60 -8.51
C PHE A 412 -3.34 -19.31 -8.58
N LEU A 413 -3.03 -18.48 -9.58
CA LEU A 413 -3.51 -17.11 -9.68
C LEU A 413 -5.01 -16.98 -9.99
N MET A 414 -5.59 -17.96 -10.67
CA MET A 414 -6.98 -17.94 -11.14
C MET A 414 -7.63 -19.32 -11.02
N SER A 415 -8.93 -19.32 -10.69
CA SER A 415 -9.76 -20.52 -10.60
C SER A 415 -10.35 -20.94 -11.95
N THR A 416 -10.74 -22.22 -12.05
CA THR A 416 -11.43 -22.76 -13.22
C THR A 416 -12.70 -21.98 -13.58
N LYS A 417 -13.50 -21.62 -12.57
CA LYS A 417 -14.75 -20.86 -12.75
C LYS A 417 -14.51 -19.48 -13.35
N GLN A 418 -13.46 -18.78 -12.91
CA GLN A 418 -13.08 -17.47 -13.45
C GLN A 418 -12.71 -17.57 -14.94
N VAL A 419 -11.92 -18.58 -15.32
CA VAL A 419 -11.52 -18.78 -16.73
C VAL A 419 -12.70 -19.17 -17.62
N GLU A 420 -13.61 -20.01 -17.13
CA GLU A 420 -14.84 -20.37 -17.88
C GLU A 420 -15.74 -19.16 -18.15
N ALA A 421 -15.85 -18.22 -17.19
CA ALA A 421 -16.64 -17.01 -17.34
C ALA A 421 -16.09 -16.04 -18.42
N CYS A 422 -14.83 -16.19 -18.84
CA CYS A 422 -14.24 -15.40 -19.92
C CYS A 422 -14.85 -15.71 -21.30
N TYR A 423 -15.46 -16.88 -21.48
CA TYR A 423 -16.08 -17.30 -22.76
C TYR A 423 -17.53 -16.82 -22.92
N VAL A 424 -18.05 -16.03 -21.98
CA VAL A 424 -19.45 -15.59 -21.97
C VAL A 424 -19.52 -14.08 -22.14
N GLY A 425 -20.09 -13.64 -23.27
CA GLY A 425 -20.35 -12.24 -23.58
C GLY A 425 -19.11 -11.44 -24.01
N GLU A 426 -19.32 -10.15 -24.15
CA GLU A 426 -18.35 -9.13 -24.53
C GLU A 426 -18.15 -8.16 -23.36
N CYS A 427 -17.06 -7.38 -23.39
CA CYS A 427 -16.68 -6.44 -22.34
C CYS A 427 -16.32 -5.05 -22.87
N ILE A 428 -16.01 -4.90 -24.15
CA ILE A 428 -15.77 -3.60 -24.78
C ILE A 428 -17.13 -3.03 -25.21
N PRO A 429 -17.48 -1.78 -24.82
CA PRO A 429 -18.74 -1.17 -25.26
C PRO A 429 -18.78 -1.03 -26.79
N GLU A 430 -19.98 -1.17 -27.38
CA GLU A 430 -20.17 -1.22 -28.84
C GLU A 430 -19.64 0.03 -29.57
N ASP A 431 -19.79 1.22 -28.97
CA ASP A 431 -19.33 2.50 -29.53
C ASP A 431 -17.93 2.93 -29.05
N ALA A 432 -17.19 2.04 -28.36
CA ALA A 432 -15.93 2.42 -27.75
C ALA A 432 -14.77 2.41 -28.78
N PRO A 433 -13.91 3.45 -28.84
CA PRO A 433 -12.79 3.49 -29.77
C PRO A 433 -11.70 2.51 -29.34
N TYR A 434 -11.79 1.27 -29.83
CA TYR A 434 -10.85 0.18 -29.54
C TYR A 434 -9.74 0.10 -30.59
N GLY A 435 -8.64 -0.57 -30.25
CA GLY A 435 -7.58 -0.90 -31.19
C GLY A 435 -7.24 -2.39 -31.17
N TYR A 436 -6.47 -2.84 -32.16
CA TYR A 436 -5.98 -4.21 -32.20
C TYR A 436 -4.57 -4.32 -31.63
N VAL A 437 -4.33 -5.35 -30.83
CA VAL A 437 -2.99 -5.74 -30.36
C VAL A 437 -2.71 -7.17 -30.82
N ILE A 438 -1.61 -7.36 -31.54
CA ILE A 438 -1.09 -8.66 -31.93
C ILE A 438 0.06 -8.99 -30.98
N ALA A 439 -0.12 -10.02 -30.16
CA ALA A 439 0.81 -10.43 -29.14
C ALA A 439 1.47 -11.77 -29.52
N VAL A 440 2.79 -11.85 -29.41
CA VAL A 440 3.61 -12.97 -29.90
C VAL A 440 4.60 -13.44 -28.84
N ASP A 441 4.49 -14.68 -28.39
CA ASP A 441 5.49 -15.38 -27.56
C ASP A 441 6.18 -16.45 -28.42
N VAL A 442 7.52 -16.46 -28.43
CA VAL A 442 8.31 -17.39 -29.22
C VAL A 442 8.85 -18.48 -28.31
N GLY A 443 8.51 -19.73 -28.62
CA GLY A 443 8.92 -20.91 -27.87
C GLY A 443 10.45 -21.02 -27.78
N GLY A 444 10.95 -21.44 -26.62
CA GLY A 444 12.39 -21.58 -26.34
C GLY A 444 13.07 -22.80 -26.97
N GLY A 445 12.46 -23.44 -27.98
CA GLY A 445 12.97 -24.62 -28.66
C GLY A 445 11.93 -25.76 -28.84
N VAL A 446 12.16 -26.60 -29.87
CA VAL A 446 11.33 -27.77 -30.20
C VAL A 446 11.20 -28.71 -28.99
N GLY A 447 9.96 -29.09 -28.64
CA GLY A 447 9.65 -29.95 -27.51
C GLY A 447 9.60 -29.25 -26.15
N ARG A 448 9.93 -27.95 -26.09
CA ARG A 448 10.13 -27.22 -24.83
C ARG A 448 8.94 -26.34 -24.47
N ASP A 449 8.70 -25.29 -25.23
CA ASP A 449 7.66 -24.28 -25.01
C ASP A 449 6.92 -24.05 -26.34
N ASP A 450 5.64 -23.64 -26.32
CA ASP A 450 4.90 -23.34 -27.54
C ASP A 450 5.23 -21.93 -28.05
N SER A 451 5.32 -21.78 -29.38
CA SER A 451 5.17 -20.47 -30.01
C SER A 451 3.68 -20.13 -30.12
N VAL A 452 3.29 -18.89 -29.79
CA VAL A 452 1.89 -18.45 -29.73
C VAL A 452 1.72 -17.05 -30.34
N ILE A 453 0.68 -16.87 -31.15
CA ILE A 453 0.21 -15.58 -31.65
C ILE A 453 -1.26 -15.42 -31.23
N ALA A 454 -1.61 -14.30 -30.60
CA ALA A 454 -3.00 -13.93 -30.33
C ALA A 454 -3.30 -12.50 -30.76
N VAL A 455 -4.53 -12.28 -31.19
CA VAL A 455 -5.06 -10.98 -31.59
C VAL A 455 -6.18 -10.61 -30.62
N GLY A 456 -6.07 -9.42 -30.02
CA GLY A 456 -7.07 -8.90 -29.09
C GLY A 456 -7.54 -7.51 -29.48
N LYS A 457 -8.85 -7.24 -29.34
CA LYS A 457 -9.36 -5.87 -29.23
C LYS A 457 -9.00 -5.35 -27.85
N VAL A 458 -8.50 -4.13 -27.79
CA VAL A 458 -8.09 -3.47 -26.55
C VAL A 458 -8.74 -2.10 -26.47
N TRP A 459 -9.35 -1.82 -25.33
CA TRP A 459 -9.94 -0.52 -25.02
C TRP A 459 -9.56 -0.11 -23.60
N GLY A 460 -9.31 1.18 -23.37
CA GLY A 460 -9.02 1.74 -22.06
C GLY A 460 -7.53 1.71 -21.69
N ASN A 461 -7.10 2.76 -20.99
CA ASN A 461 -5.69 3.00 -20.66
C ASN A 461 -5.39 2.94 -19.16
N ALA A 462 -6.42 2.92 -18.32
CA ALA A 462 -6.26 2.76 -16.88
C ALA A 462 -6.20 1.28 -16.47
N LEU A 463 -5.71 0.99 -15.27
CA LEU A 463 -5.69 -0.37 -14.71
C LEU A 463 -6.92 -0.69 -13.85
N TRP A 464 -7.73 0.32 -13.54
CA TRP A 464 -8.95 0.25 -12.75
C TRP A 464 -9.79 1.50 -13.01
N GLY A 465 -11.06 1.49 -12.58
CA GLY A 465 -12.02 2.57 -12.87
C GLY A 465 -12.78 2.37 -14.18
N GLU A 466 -13.43 3.42 -14.66
CA GLU A 466 -14.31 3.37 -15.84
C GLU A 466 -13.52 3.17 -17.15
N ASP A 467 -12.34 3.79 -17.25
CA ASP A 467 -11.36 3.63 -18.35
C ASP A 467 -10.41 2.43 -18.12
N ALA A 468 -10.78 1.50 -17.24
CA ALA A 468 -9.98 0.30 -17.01
C ALA A 468 -9.82 -0.49 -18.31
N ARG A 469 -8.60 -0.95 -18.58
CA ARG A 469 -8.27 -1.72 -19.76
C ARG A 469 -9.15 -2.96 -19.85
N ARG A 470 -9.82 -3.08 -20.99
CA ARG A 470 -10.65 -4.22 -21.41
C ARG A 470 -10.03 -4.87 -22.62
N VAL A 471 -10.10 -6.19 -22.67
CA VAL A 471 -9.47 -6.99 -23.73
C VAL A 471 -10.42 -8.10 -24.17
N GLU A 472 -10.61 -8.22 -25.48
CA GLU A 472 -11.37 -9.31 -26.10
C GLU A 472 -10.49 -10.05 -27.10
N ILE A 473 -10.20 -11.32 -26.83
CA ILE A 473 -9.40 -12.14 -27.72
C ILE A 473 -10.27 -12.59 -28.90
N VAL A 474 -10.02 -12.00 -30.07
CA VAL A 474 -10.77 -12.27 -31.29
C VAL A 474 -10.22 -13.48 -32.05
N GLU A 475 -8.90 -13.71 -31.98
CA GLU A 475 -8.26 -14.78 -32.73
C GLU A 475 -6.99 -15.29 -32.04
N ILE A 476 -6.70 -16.58 -32.18
CA ILE A 476 -5.39 -17.19 -31.85
C ILE A 476 -4.90 -17.90 -33.12
N PRO A 477 -4.23 -17.18 -34.05
CA PRO A 477 -3.80 -17.74 -35.32
C PRO A 477 -2.88 -18.97 -35.15
N LEU A 478 -2.00 -18.93 -34.15
CA LEU A 478 -0.97 -19.96 -33.95
C LEU A 478 -0.80 -20.30 -32.47
N CYS A 479 -0.74 -21.59 -32.16
CA CYS A 479 -0.23 -22.15 -30.90
C CYS A 479 0.36 -23.53 -31.19
N LYS A 480 1.68 -23.64 -31.26
CA LYS A 480 2.35 -24.84 -31.75
C LYS A 480 3.72 -25.03 -31.12
N ASN A 481 4.05 -26.30 -30.85
CA ASN A 481 5.33 -26.74 -30.32
C ASN A 481 6.35 -26.99 -31.46
N LYS A 482 6.56 -25.98 -32.31
CA LYS A 482 7.54 -26.03 -33.41
C LYS A 482 7.88 -24.61 -33.83
N ASP A 483 9.14 -24.22 -33.63
CA ASP A 483 9.62 -22.88 -33.95
C ASP A 483 10.01 -22.82 -35.42
N ASP A 484 9.13 -22.28 -36.26
CA ASP A 484 9.45 -21.87 -37.63
C ASP A 484 9.26 -20.35 -37.72
N ILE A 485 10.38 -19.63 -37.77
CA ILE A 485 10.43 -18.18 -37.79
C ILE A 485 9.76 -17.62 -39.06
N ASN A 486 9.81 -18.34 -40.18
CA ASN A 486 9.17 -17.92 -41.43
C ASN A 486 7.65 -18.10 -41.36
N GLU A 487 7.18 -19.22 -40.78
CA GLU A 487 5.75 -19.46 -40.52
C GLU A 487 5.19 -18.36 -39.60
N LEU A 488 5.89 -18.06 -38.49
CA LEU A 488 5.51 -17.00 -37.56
C LEU A 488 5.43 -15.64 -38.24
N PHE A 489 6.44 -15.28 -39.04
CA PHE A 489 6.44 -14.01 -39.76
C PHE A 489 5.34 -13.90 -40.79
N GLY A 490 5.09 -14.96 -41.57
CA GLY A 490 4.00 -14.98 -42.55
C GLY A 490 2.65 -14.74 -41.89
N ILE A 491 2.39 -15.38 -40.75
CA ILE A 491 1.16 -15.20 -39.98
C ILE A 491 1.08 -13.80 -39.36
N ILE A 492 2.19 -13.27 -38.84
CA ILE A 492 2.22 -11.89 -38.30
C ILE A 492 1.93 -10.88 -39.41
N SER A 493 2.53 -11.03 -40.59
CA SER A 493 2.29 -10.15 -41.73
C SER A 493 0.82 -10.17 -42.15
N ASP A 494 0.23 -11.36 -42.29
CA ASP A 494 -1.20 -11.52 -42.59
C ASP A 494 -2.09 -10.85 -41.53
N CYS A 495 -1.77 -10.99 -40.25
CA CYS A 495 -2.51 -10.31 -39.19
C CYS A 495 -2.35 -8.78 -39.27
N MET A 496 -1.15 -8.27 -39.53
CA MET A 496 -0.90 -6.82 -39.66
C MET A 496 -1.66 -6.21 -40.84
N ASP A 497 -1.86 -6.98 -41.92
CA ASP A 497 -2.64 -6.56 -43.09
C ASP A 497 -4.16 -6.62 -42.81
N ARG A 498 -4.62 -7.64 -42.09
CA ARG A 498 -6.05 -7.83 -41.76
C ARG A 498 -6.56 -6.87 -40.68
N TYR A 499 -5.75 -6.57 -39.68
CA TYR A 499 -6.17 -5.80 -38.51
C TYR A 499 -5.61 -4.37 -38.60
N SER A 500 -6.48 -3.42 -38.95
CA SER A 500 -6.11 -2.01 -39.14
C SER A 500 -5.44 -1.44 -37.89
N ASN A 501 -4.34 -0.71 -38.07
CA ASN A 501 -3.59 -0.06 -36.99
C ASN A 501 -3.16 -1.01 -35.85
N ALA A 502 -3.02 -2.31 -36.13
CA ALA A 502 -2.64 -3.27 -35.12
C ALA A 502 -1.26 -2.94 -34.53
N SER A 503 -1.19 -2.93 -33.20
CA SER A 503 0.06 -2.78 -32.46
C SER A 503 0.68 -4.15 -32.21
N LEU A 504 1.92 -4.32 -32.68
CA LEU A 504 2.66 -5.58 -32.55
C LEU A 504 3.47 -5.61 -31.24
N VAL A 505 3.32 -6.68 -30.47
CA VAL A 505 4.01 -6.91 -29.18
C VAL A 505 4.68 -8.29 -29.21
N VAL A 506 6.00 -8.34 -29.00
CA VAL A 506 6.79 -9.56 -29.22
C VAL A 506 7.75 -9.81 -28.06
N ASP A 507 7.77 -11.03 -27.52
CA ASP A 507 8.88 -11.48 -26.66
C ASP A 507 10.09 -11.86 -27.52
N THR A 508 11.06 -10.94 -27.60
CA THR A 508 12.27 -11.13 -28.38
C THR A 508 13.43 -11.71 -27.58
N ASN A 509 13.20 -12.22 -26.37
CA ASN A 509 14.27 -12.83 -25.59
C ASN A 509 14.56 -14.26 -26.08
N GLY A 510 15.82 -14.69 -26.00
CA GLY A 510 16.22 -16.06 -26.38
C GLY A 510 15.90 -16.38 -27.83
N ALA A 511 15.05 -17.40 -28.05
CA ALA A 511 14.64 -17.90 -29.37
C ALA A 511 13.92 -16.84 -30.24
N GLY A 512 13.29 -15.84 -29.62
CA GLY A 512 12.62 -14.74 -30.33
C GLY A 512 13.57 -13.72 -30.99
N THR A 513 14.87 -13.80 -30.75
CA THR A 513 15.86 -12.83 -31.31
C THR A 513 15.85 -12.83 -32.84
N GLY A 514 15.79 -14.02 -33.46
CA GLY A 514 15.78 -14.16 -34.92
C GLY A 514 14.53 -13.56 -35.56
N LEU A 515 13.35 -13.84 -34.99
CA LEU A 515 12.09 -13.24 -35.44
C LEU A 515 12.12 -11.71 -35.31
N GLY A 516 12.62 -11.18 -34.20
CA GLY A 516 12.73 -9.73 -33.98
C GLY A 516 13.67 -9.04 -34.98
N GLN A 517 14.77 -9.68 -35.39
CA GLN A 517 15.65 -9.15 -36.44
C GLN A 517 14.94 -9.14 -37.80
N MET A 518 14.22 -10.22 -38.12
CA MET A 518 13.50 -10.34 -39.38
C MET A 518 12.35 -9.33 -39.48
N LEU A 519 11.55 -9.16 -38.43
CA LEU A 519 10.51 -8.13 -38.39
C LEU A 519 11.09 -6.73 -38.67
N LYS A 520 12.23 -6.39 -38.06
CA LYS A 520 12.92 -5.10 -38.31
C LYS A 520 13.43 -4.96 -39.74
N SER A 521 13.99 -6.03 -40.34
CA SER A 521 14.51 -5.95 -41.72
C SER A 521 13.41 -5.72 -42.75
N TYR A 522 12.18 -6.15 -42.45
CA TYR A 522 11.00 -5.90 -43.28
C TYR A 522 10.21 -4.64 -42.85
N GLY A 523 10.76 -3.81 -41.96
CA GLY A 523 10.18 -2.52 -41.59
C GLY A 523 9.06 -2.56 -40.55
N PHE A 524 8.80 -3.70 -39.91
CA PHE A 524 7.81 -3.77 -38.84
C PHE A 524 8.32 -3.11 -37.55
N HIS A 525 7.48 -2.25 -36.97
CA HIS A 525 7.67 -1.72 -35.63
C HIS A 525 6.93 -2.60 -34.61
N PHE A 526 7.60 -2.93 -33.51
CA PHE A 526 6.98 -3.72 -32.44
C PHE A 526 7.48 -3.29 -31.06
N THR A 527 6.66 -3.58 -30.04
CA THR A 527 7.00 -3.38 -28.63
C THR A 527 7.64 -4.65 -28.06
N PRO A 528 8.90 -4.62 -27.62
CA PRO A 528 9.55 -5.78 -27.03
C PRO A 528 9.04 -6.04 -25.59
N VAL A 529 8.86 -7.32 -25.25
CA VAL A 529 8.53 -7.74 -23.89
C VAL A 529 9.79 -8.03 -23.08
N HIS A 530 9.84 -7.48 -21.86
CA HIS A 530 10.95 -7.68 -20.93
C HIS A 530 10.41 -8.06 -19.54
N TRP A 531 10.13 -9.35 -19.33
CA TRP A 531 9.45 -9.84 -18.13
C TRP A 531 10.16 -9.53 -16.80
N GLY A 532 11.49 -9.68 -16.76
CA GLY A 532 12.31 -9.42 -15.58
C GLY A 532 12.54 -7.94 -15.27
N GLY A 533 12.09 -7.04 -16.15
CA GLY A 533 12.27 -5.60 -15.96
C GLY A 533 11.48 -5.07 -14.77
N PHE A 534 11.98 -3.98 -14.16
CA PHE A 534 11.24 -3.24 -13.15
C PHE A 534 9.94 -2.67 -13.72
N CYS A 535 8.91 -2.60 -12.87
CA CYS A 535 7.67 -1.90 -13.23
C CYS A 535 7.94 -0.43 -13.52
N PHE A 536 7.13 0.18 -14.40
CA PHE A 536 7.42 1.50 -14.93
C PHE A 536 7.33 2.58 -13.84
N THR A 537 6.26 2.53 -13.05
CA THR A 537 6.03 3.49 -11.96
C THR A 537 6.48 2.97 -10.60
N GLN A 538 6.87 3.88 -9.70
CA GLN A 538 7.21 3.53 -8.31
C GLN A 538 6.02 2.94 -7.55
N GLU A 539 4.79 3.34 -7.88
CA GLU A 539 3.57 2.74 -7.31
C GLU A 539 3.50 1.24 -7.65
N ARG A 540 3.76 0.87 -8.91
CA ARG A 540 3.74 -0.54 -9.33
C ARG A 540 4.86 -1.34 -8.68
N ARG A 541 6.03 -0.73 -8.47
CA ARG A 541 7.14 -1.37 -7.74
C ARG A 541 6.84 -1.63 -6.26
N LYS A 542 5.81 -1.01 -5.69
CA LYS A 542 5.29 -1.32 -4.35
C LYS A 542 4.32 -2.50 -4.33
N GLU A 543 3.76 -2.89 -5.48
CA GLU A 543 2.77 -3.97 -5.59
C GLU A 543 3.29 -5.21 -6.31
N PHE A 544 4.29 -5.05 -7.18
CA PHE A 544 4.78 -6.11 -8.07
C PHE A 544 6.30 -6.15 -8.06
N VAL A 545 6.86 -7.36 -8.00
CA VAL A 545 8.31 -7.57 -8.08
C VAL A 545 8.85 -7.18 -9.45
N ASN A 546 8.09 -7.42 -10.53
CA ASN A 546 8.50 -7.16 -11.91
C ASN A 546 7.29 -7.01 -12.85
N LYS A 547 7.56 -6.67 -14.13
CA LYS A 547 6.53 -6.51 -15.16
C LYS A 547 5.68 -7.77 -15.39
N ARG A 548 6.26 -8.97 -15.25
CA ARG A 548 5.52 -10.24 -15.33
C ARG A 548 4.43 -10.32 -14.28
N ALA A 549 4.76 -10.00 -13.03
CA ALA A 549 3.78 -9.96 -11.96
C ALA A 549 2.71 -8.87 -12.18
N GLN A 550 3.10 -7.68 -12.65
CA GLN A 550 2.15 -6.62 -12.97
C GLN A 550 1.14 -7.05 -14.04
N ALA A 551 1.62 -7.58 -15.16
CA ALA A 551 0.79 -7.99 -16.29
C ALA A 551 -0.20 -9.08 -15.91
N TYR A 552 0.28 -10.17 -15.30
CA TYR A 552 -0.55 -11.30 -14.90
C TYR A 552 -1.60 -10.95 -13.84
N VAL A 553 -1.24 -10.14 -12.85
CA VAL A 553 -2.21 -9.72 -11.82
C VAL A 553 -3.22 -8.72 -12.41
N SER A 554 -2.81 -7.87 -13.34
CA SER A 554 -3.73 -6.99 -14.07
C SER A 554 -4.70 -7.80 -14.92
N PHE A 555 -4.21 -8.84 -15.58
CA PHE A 555 -5.02 -9.82 -16.31
C PHE A 555 -6.03 -10.53 -15.36
N LYS A 556 -5.58 -11.08 -14.23
CA LYS A 556 -6.44 -11.69 -13.21
C LYS A 556 -7.54 -10.74 -12.73
N ARG A 557 -7.20 -9.48 -12.44
CA ARG A 557 -8.16 -8.45 -12.01
C ARG A 557 -9.16 -8.09 -13.11
N ALA A 558 -8.73 -8.09 -14.38
CA ALA A 558 -9.63 -7.87 -15.51
C ALA A 558 -10.62 -9.04 -15.65
N VAL A 559 -10.17 -10.28 -15.49
CA VAL A 559 -11.03 -11.47 -15.46
C VAL A 559 -12.08 -11.37 -14.35
N GLU A 560 -11.68 -11.03 -13.12
CA GLU A 560 -12.60 -10.89 -11.98
C GLU A 560 -13.69 -9.84 -12.18
N ARG A 561 -13.37 -8.77 -12.90
CA ARG A 561 -14.30 -7.68 -13.22
C ARG A 561 -15.13 -7.93 -14.48
N GLY A 562 -14.86 -9.01 -15.21
CA GLY A 562 -15.47 -9.27 -16.51
C GLY A 562 -14.94 -8.36 -17.64
N TYR A 563 -13.78 -7.74 -17.47
CA TYR A 563 -13.08 -6.88 -18.44
C TYR A 563 -12.12 -7.66 -19.35
N PHE A 564 -12.15 -8.98 -19.30
CA PHE A 564 -11.43 -9.83 -20.23
C PHE A 564 -12.38 -10.90 -20.77
N LYS A 565 -12.45 -11.02 -22.09
CA LYS A 565 -13.28 -12.01 -22.79
C LYS A 565 -12.52 -12.72 -23.89
N ILE A 566 -12.96 -13.93 -24.20
CA ILE A 566 -12.40 -14.76 -25.27
C ILE A 566 -13.53 -15.07 -26.24
N LEU A 567 -13.43 -14.52 -27.46
CA LEU A 567 -14.47 -14.65 -28.49
C LEU A 567 -14.19 -15.83 -29.44
N THR A 568 -12.98 -16.39 -29.40
CA THR A 568 -12.61 -17.60 -30.16
C THR A 568 -12.67 -18.87 -29.32
N LYS A 569 -13.16 -19.97 -29.89
CA LYS A 569 -13.11 -21.30 -29.26
C LYS A 569 -11.81 -22.05 -29.52
N LYS A 570 -10.95 -21.53 -30.41
CA LYS A 570 -9.69 -22.19 -30.78
C LYS A 570 -8.77 -22.28 -29.57
N TYR A 571 -8.19 -23.46 -29.35
CA TYR A 571 -7.30 -23.77 -28.22
C TYR A 571 -7.90 -23.63 -26.81
N ALA A 572 -9.23 -23.58 -26.66
CA ALA A 572 -9.88 -23.31 -25.36
C ALA A 572 -9.45 -24.26 -24.22
N THR A 573 -9.34 -25.56 -24.49
CA THR A 573 -8.87 -26.55 -23.49
C THR A 573 -7.45 -26.25 -23.02
N LYS A 574 -6.54 -25.97 -23.96
CA LYS A 574 -5.12 -25.71 -23.66
C LYS A 574 -4.94 -24.39 -22.90
N LEU A 575 -5.67 -23.36 -23.31
CA LEU A 575 -5.72 -22.06 -22.63
C LEU A 575 -6.17 -22.25 -21.17
N LYS A 576 -7.27 -22.98 -20.97
CA LYS A 576 -7.81 -23.26 -19.63
C LYS A 576 -6.79 -24.00 -18.75
N GLU A 577 -6.15 -25.04 -19.27
CA GLU A 577 -5.13 -25.81 -18.54
C GLU A 577 -3.92 -24.98 -18.11
N GLN A 578 -3.50 -24.01 -18.94
CA GLN A 578 -2.37 -23.14 -18.61
C GLN A 578 -2.76 -22.07 -17.58
N ILE A 579 -3.88 -21.37 -17.79
CA ILE A 579 -4.25 -20.21 -16.96
C ILE A 579 -4.55 -20.60 -15.51
N VAL A 580 -5.24 -21.71 -15.28
CA VAL A 580 -5.59 -22.17 -13.92
C VAL A 580 -4.38 -22.71 -13.13
N LYS A 581 -3.22 -22.84 -13.77
CA LYS A 581 -1.98 -23.38 -13.18
C LYS A 581 -0.86 -22.35 -13.06
N ILE A 582 -1.16 -21.05 -13.16
CA ILE A 582 -0.16 -19.97 -13.03
C ILE A 582 0.20 -19.78 -11.54
N PRO A 583 1.40 -20.16 -11.06
CA PRO A 583 1.72 -20.07 -9.65
C PRO A 583 2.12 -18.65 -9.26
N TYR A 584 1.64 -18.19 -8.10
CA TYR A 584 2.00 -16.88 -7.55
C TYR A 584 2.42 -16.96 -6.08
N SER A 585 3.14 -15.94 -5.63
CA SER A 585 3.51 -15.73 -4.23
C SER A 585 3.63 -14.23 -3.93
N PHE A 586 3.89 -13.89 -2.67
CA PHE A 586 4.31 -12.55 -2.27
C PHE A 586 5.78 -12.56 -1.87
N ASP A 587 6.48 -11.46 -2.10
CA ASP A 587 7.80 -11.24 -1.50
C ASP A 587 7.67 -10.61 -0.10
N GLU A 588 8.82 -10.39 0.55
CA GLU A 588 8.93 -9.81 1.89
C GLU A 588 8.36 -8.39 2.00
N GLN A 589 8.20 -7.69 0.87
CA GLN A 589 7.62 -6.35 0.78
C GLN A 589 6.12 -6.39 0.41
N SER A 590 5.47 -7.56 0.55
CA SER A 590 4.07 -7.76 0.18
C SER A 590 3.77 -7.49 -1.30
N ARG A 591 4.72 -7.77 -2.19
CA ARG A 591 4.56 -7.59 -3.64
C ARG A 591 4.28 -8.90 -4.31
N TYR A 592 3.32 -8.91 -5.23
CA TYR A 592 3.04 -10.06 -6.08
C TYR A 592 4.29 -10.48 -6.86
N LYS A 593 4.49 -11.79 -6.91
CA LYS A 593 5.53 -12.47 -7.66
C LYS A 593 4.90 -13.64 -8.41
N ILE A 594 5.08 -13.66 -9.72
CA ILE A 594 4.69 -14.81 -10.55
C ILE A 594 5.94 -15.68 -10.72
N LYS A 595 5.76 -17.00 -10.58
CA LYS A 595 6.86 -17.95 -10.73
C LYS A 595 7.43 -17.88 -12.16
N SER A 596 8.75 -17.92 -12.30
CA SER A 596 9.40 -17.88 -13.62
C SER A 596 9.22 -19.21 -14.37
N LYS A 597 9.29 -19.19 -15.71
CA LYS A 597 9.20 -20.41 -16.54
C LYS A 597 10.20 -21.49 -16.07
N ASP A 598 11.44 -21.11 -15.73
CA ASP A 598 12.46 -22.03 -15.22
C ASP A 598 12.11 -22.64 -13.86
N ALA A 599 11.55 -21.86 -12.94
CA ALA A 599 11.14 -22.35 -11.63
C ALA A 599 9.90 -23.26 -11.74
N MET A 600 8.94 -22.92 -12.60
CA MET A 600 7.79 -23.77 -12.91
C MET A 600 8.24 -25.14 -13.45
N ARG A 601 9.22 -25.15 -14.35
CA ARG A 601 9.78 -26.38 -14.91
C ARG A 601 10.45 -27.27 -13.88
N LYS A 602 11.21 -26.69 -12.94
CA LYS A 602 11.84 -27.45 -11.86
C LYS A 602 10.82 -28.18 -10.97
N GLU A 603 9.59 -27.69 -10.95
CA GLU A 603 8.46 -28.25 -10.20
C GLU A 603 7.51 -29.08 -11.09
N GLY A 604 7.87 -29.35 -12.34
CA GLY A 604 7.05 -30.14 -13.27
C GLY A 604 5.81 -29.42 -13.82
N ILE A 605 5.70 -28.10 -13.64
CA ILE A 605 4.61 -27.28 -14.16
C ILE A 605 4.98 -26.79 -15.56
N LYS A 606 4.12 -27.04 -16.55
CA LYS A 606 4.31 -26.58 -17.94
C LYS A 606 4.25 -25.05 -18.05
N SER A 607 5.00 -24.49 -19.00
CA SER A 607 4.98 -23.05 -19.29
C SER A 607 3.58 -22.59 -19.74
N PRO A 608 3.11 -21.43 -19.28
CA PRO A 608 1.83 -20.86 -19.70
C PRO A 608 2.02 -19.96 -20.93
N ASP A 609 2.48 -20.48 -22.06
CA ASP A 609 2.82 -19.66 -23.24
C ASP A 609 1.61 -18.89 -23.82
N ILE A 610 0.40 -19.48 -23.82
CA ILE A 610 -0.83 -18.76 -24.14
C ILE A 610 -1.10 -17.70 -23.06
N GLY A 611 -0.95 -18.06 -21.79
CA GLY A 611 -1.11 -17.12 -20.67
C GLY A 611 -0.18 -15.91 -20.76
N ASP A 612 1.06 -16.10 -21.22
CA ASP A 612 2.06 -15.04 -21.38
C ASP A 612 1.58 -14.04 -22.46
N VAL A 613 1.13 -14.54 -23.62
CA VAL A 613 0.60 -13.69 -24.70
C VAL A 613 -0.64 -12.90 -24.27
N LEU A 614 -1.57 -13.52 -23.53
CA LEU A 614 -2.73 -12.82 -22.98
C LEU A 614 -2.33 -11.75 -21.98
N ALA A 615 -1.33 -12.03 -21.13
CA ALA A 615 -0.81 -11.08 -20.15
C ALA A 615 -0.06 -9.91 -20.83
N PHE A 616 0.57 -10.09 -21.99
CA PHE A 616 1.24 -8.99 -22.72
C PHE A 616 0.29 -7.82 -22.97
N MET A 617 -0.99 -8.07 -23.24
CA MET A 617 -1.98 -7.02 -23.50
C MET A 617 -2.23 -6.12 -22.28
N PHE A 618 -1.80 -6.51 -21.09
CA PHE A 618 -1.91 -5.73 -19.84
C PHE A 618 -0.61 -5.07 -19.39
N LEU A 619 0.45 -5.11 -20.21
CA LEU A 619 1.69 -4.38 -19.95
C LEU A 619 1.50 -2.86 -20.10
N GLU A 620 2.06 -2.08 -19.18
CA GLU A 620 1.91 -0.60 -19.16
C GLU A 620 2.41 0.09 -20.44
N ASN A 621 3.37 -0.51 -21.16
CA ASN A 621 3.94 0.05 -22.39
C ASN A 621 3.26 -0.46 -23.67
N VAL A 622 2.19 -1.26 -23.55
CA VAL A 622 1.40 -1.70 -24.70
C VAL A 622 0.30 -0.67 -24.94
N ILE A 623 0.56 0.20 -25.91
CA ILE A 623 -0.40 1.18 -26.42
C ILE A 623 -1.14 0.59 -27.61
N TYR A 624 -2.32 1.13 -27.91
CA TYR A 624 -3.08 0.80 -29.11
C TYR A 624 -3.46 2.10 -29.83
N ALA A 625 -3.65 2.00 -31.14
CA ALA A 625 -4.26 3.03 -31.96
C ALA A 625 -5.69 2.60 -32.31
N GLU A 626 -6.60 3.57 -32.42
CA GLU A 626 -7.98 3.30 -32.81
C GLU A 626 -8.03 2.60 -34.18
N ALA A 627 -8.80 1.52 -34.27
CA ALA A 627 -8.98 0.77 -35.50
C ALA A 627 -9.98 1.47 -36.42
N TYR A 628 -9.73 1.44 -37.73
CA TYR A 628 -10.70 1.86 -38.73
C TYR A 628 -11.41 0.61 -39.25
N ASP A 629 -12.55 0.26 -38.65
CA ASP A 629 -13.31 -0.88 -39.14
C ASP A 629 -13.89 -0.57 -40.54
N SER A 630 -13.27 -1.17 -41.55
CA SER A 630 -13.85 -1.33 -42.88
C SER A 630 -13.74 -2.79 -43.32
N ALA A 631 -14.19 -3.74 -42.49
CA ALA A 631 -14.28 -5.14 -42.92
C ALA A 631 -15.32 -5.97 -42.12
N VAL A 632 -16.43 -6.23 -42.80
CA VAL A 632 -17.11 -7.53 -42.99
C VAL A 632 -17.02 -8.56 -41.86
N ARG A 633 -18.14 -8.76 -41.16
CA ARG A 633 -18.43 -10.01 -40.44
C ARG A 633 -18.37 -11.18 -41.41
N VAL A 634 -17.36 -12.04 -41.29
CA VAL A 634 -17.37 -13.36 -41.95
C VAL A 634 -18.13 -14.32 -41.04
N GLU A 635 -19.45 -14.36 -41.21
CA GLU A 635 -20.28 -15.48 -40.73
C GLU A 635 -20.64 -16.34 -41.93
N ASP A 636 -19.88 -17.41 -42.17
CA ASP A 636 -20.26 -18.44 -43.15
C ASP A 636 -20.02 -19.82 -42.52
N THR A 637 -20.88 -20.19 -41.57
CA THR A 637 -21.12 -21.60 -41.25
C THR A 637 -22.62 -21.87 -41.17
N PRO A 638 -23.15 -22.87 -41.90
CA PRO A 638 -24.57 -23.25 -41.88
C PRO A 638 -25.10 -23.59 -40.47
N GLU A 639 -24.21 -24.01 -39.57
CA GLU A 639 -24.52 -24.37 -38.18
C GLU A 639 -24.84 -23.14 -37.30
N ALA A 640 -24.29 -21.96 -37.62
CA ALA A 640 -24.61 -20.71 -36.94
C ALA A 640 -26.04 -20.23 -37.28
N GLN A 641 -26.49 -20.43 -38.52
CA GLN A 641 -27.85 -20.06 -38.95
C GLN A 641 -28.94 -20.91 -38.27
N GLU A 642 -28.65 -22.16 -37.92
CA GLU A 642 -29.60 -23.05 -37.25
C GLU A 642 -29.72 -22.79 -35.74
N GLN A 643 -28.66 -22.30 -35.08
CA GLN A 643 -28.69 -21.96 -33.64
C GLN A 643 -29.37 -20.60 -33.37
N VAL A 644 -29.26 -19.63 -34.28
CA VAL A 644 -29.94 -18.33 -34.17
C VAL A 644 -31.46 -18.47 -34.24
N GLN A 645 -31.98 -19.42 -35.02
CA GLN A 645 -33.43 -19.66 -35.11
C GLN A 645 -34.04 -20.33 -33.87
N LYS A 646 -33.24 -21.02 -33.03
CA LYS A 646 -33.74 -21.72 -31.83
C LYS A 646 -33.78 -20.87 -30.56
N GLN A 647 -33.36 -19.60 -30.61
CA GLN A 647 -33.27 -18.72 -29.43
C GLN A 647 -34.49 -17.82 -29.16
N SER A 648 -35.67 -18.08 -29.73
CA SER A 648 -36.82 -17.16 -29.65
C SER A 648 -38.00 -17.65 -28.80
N ARG A 649 -37.82 -18.51 -27.80
CA ARG A 649 -38.91 -18.85 -26.86
C ARG A 649 -38.84 -18.07 -25.54
N PHE A 650 -37.63 -17.90 -25.00
CA PHE A 650 -37.42 -17.19 -23.73
C PHE A 650 -37.55 -15.67 -23.88
N ASP A 651 -37.10 -15.10 -25.00
CA ASP A 651 -37.22 -13.65 -25.24
C ASP A 651 -38.67 -13.21 -25.49
N ARG A 652 -39.50 -14.08 -26.08
CA ARG A 652 -40.94 -13.82 -26.22
C ARG A 652 -41.66 -13.78 -24.88
N LEU A 653 -41.36 -14.74 -23.98
CA LEU A 653 -41.92 -14.76 -22.62
C LEU A 653 -41.48 -13.55 -21.78
N LYS A 654 -40.24 -13.06 -21.98
CA LYS A 654 -39.72 -11.86 -21.31
C LYS A 654 -40.36 -10.56 -21.79
N GLN A 655 -40.77 -10.50 -23.06
CA GLN A 655 -41.49 -9.35 -23.62
C GLN A 655 -42.97 -9.35 -23.22
N GLU A 656 -43.61 -10.51 -23.11
CA GLU A 656 -44.99 -10.64 -22.62
C GLU A 656 -45.11 -10.30 -21.12
N ALA A 657 -44.14 -10.70 -20.30
CA ALA A 657 -44.10 -10.35 -18.88
C ALA A 657 -43.84 -8.86 -18.58
N LYS A 658 -43.39 -8.08 -19.57
CA LYS A 658 -43.23 -6.61 -19.48
C LYS A 658 -44.48 -5.83 -19.88
N LYS A 659 -45.51 -6.51 -20.41
CA LYS A 659 -46.79 -5.90 -20.83
C LYS A 659 -47.94 -6.13 -19.85
N LEU A 660 -47.71 -6.87 -18.76
CA LEU A 660 -48.54 -6.96 -17.57
C LEU A 660 -47.88 -6.16 -16.46
#